data_AF-A0ABD0SWV4-F1
#
_entry.id   AF-A0ABD0SWV4-F1
#
_cell.length_a   1.000
_cell.length_b   1.000
_cell.length_c   1.000
_cell.angle_alpha   90.00
_cell.angle_beta   90.00
_cell.angle_gamma   90.00
#
_symmetry.space_group_name_H-M   'P 1'
#
loop_
_entity.id
_entity.type
_entity.pdbx_description
1 polymer ?
#
loop_
_entity_poly.entity_id
_entity_poly.type
_entity_poly.pdbx_seq_one_letter_code
_entity_poly.pdbx_strand_id
1 'polypeptide(L)'
;MLGAYLLLLGAFSSVLADIGMMFKKYPQPVAAPVGDEVAFDCVVNVPGDRLAWRWRPIDDPRWRDANGTTDKADKTSTRLTVNIKEDTPASLYQCVVWYGGVSLVSVPARLSVARIDLSSVRPNTRVISSPPHNTVVLHCKEPISDPPAVITWWKENKGSRKPLETPHGVLVIHNVTSDDSGMYGCSATNEPSDKTVDLPEKIHLKIQHGHNEVRFLESDEYVGTIDNDGVLTVSVKPKEVLRLWCGAVGSPPPRVSWSRERGGQIHGKHGHMLVVDPFTSEYEDIYSCSANGIRRSWKVIALEAPYWEGSARNVNATEGGEAHIACGVPHGQPPPAITWLLNSEPVKSSKGNRTVDTELFIRPVEKRHAGVVQCFACNSLGCAYEAAMLTVVPVQISEDMDYSAEAPKTLHSALQAPKRHSRKNPRKHKVVMMPPSRPNVTRLSDTSVMVSWTQPNHGLTILFYKVQYKEVSNISDSSWQTGNWDIQPHIHACEVDTLHPGIYYKFRIAAVYSNQDNKQGRSSARFLLQRGVSQIPRAPELTSAEALSPHTIQLNWTWTGDNIQAEGFYIYFRALASAGIYDKVAIPGGGARGYVLSHLTADTAYEAKIRSYTTQAASDFSRIVEAKTQRLTNAPTTTTEAPVEDRKGSTRAPDPLVTAGGALGAVALLVILAVTLLLCRRAKRPPADKEKGSVPESGGANGYIQAKVPITITANPMHAEGGDGGVEMSFLHNNNCGNNGNNDDTLPHSRKNGPTTRQYV
;
A
#
# COMPACT_ATOMS: atom_id res chain seq x y z
N MET A 1 -37.68 -3.70 11.21
CA MET A 1 -38.42 -2.72 10.37
C MET A 1 -37.66 -1.42 10.36
N LEU A 2 -36.70 -1.30 9.45
CA LEU A 2 -36.14 -0.06 8.90
C LEU A 2 -35.17 -0.51 7.81
N GLY A 3 -35.74 -0.68 6.63
CA GLY A 3 -35.00 -0.98 5.41
C GLY A 3 -34.75 0.32 4.64
N ALA A 4 -33.62 0.30 3.94
CA ALA A 4 -33.39 0.87 2.61
C ALA A 4 -33.69 2.37 2.40
N TYR A 5 -32.63 3.15 2.20
CA TYR A 5 -32.50 4.06 1.05
C TYR A 5 -31.07 4.64 1.02
N LEU A 6 -30.24 4.15 0.09
CA LEU A 6 -29.31 4.93 -0.75
C LEU A 6 -28.37 3.96 -1.50
N LEU A 7 -28.88 3.47 -2.63
CA LEU A 7 -28.10 3.04 -3.79
C LEU A 7 -27.54 4.28 -4.50
N LEU A 8 -26.40 4.08 -5.18
CA LEU A 8 -25.73 4.92 -6.19
C LEU A 8 -24.75 5.99 -5.66
N LEU A 9 -23.45 5.68 -5.72
CA LEU A 9 -22.58 6.17 -6.81
C LEU A 9 -21.16 5.55 -6.71
N GLY A 10 -20.82 4.77 -7.73
CA GLY A 10 -19.63 5.03 -8.56
C GLY A 10 -18.23 5.02 -7.93
N ALA A 11 -17.63 3.84 -7.96
CA ALA A 11 -16.39 3.56 -8.69
C ALA A 11 -15.02 4.07 -8.19
N PHE A 12 -14.05 3.18 -8.43
CA PHE A 12 -12.60 3.33 -8.50
C PHE A 12 -11.80 3.21 -7.19
N SER A 13 -11.24 2.02 -6.97
CA SER A 13 -9.84 1.95 -6.53
C SER A 13 -9.10 0.80 -7.23
N SER A 14 -8.00 1.21 -7.83
CA SER A 14 -7.09 0.53 -8.75
C SER A 14 -6.05 -0.34 -8.03
N VAL A 15 -5.86 -1.60 -8.42
CA VAL A 15 -4.76 -2.46 -7.92
C VAL A 15 -3.49 -2.20 -8.74
N LEU A 16 -2.64 -1.26 -8.30
CA LEU A 16 -1.73 -1.57 -7.20
C LEU A 16 -0.43 -2.38 -7.44
N ALA A 17 0.28 -2.35 -8.58
CA ALA A 17 1.55 -3.08 -8.70
C ALA A 17 2.64 -2.47 -7.80
N ASP A 18 3.07 -3.21 -6.78
CA ASP A 18 4.17 -2.86 -5.86
C ASP A 18 5.52 -3.42 -6.37
N ILE A 19 6.64 -2.81 -5.98
CA ILE A 19 7.98 -3.02 -6.60
C ILE A 19 8.63 -4.36 -6.20
N GLY A 20 8.17 -5.02 -5.14
CA GLY A 20 8.66 -6.33 -4.69
C GLY A 20 10.10 -6.36 -4.14
N MET A 21 10.89 -5.29 -4.33
CA MET A 21 12.22 -5.07 -3.75
C MET A 21 12.11 -4.14 -2.54
N MET A 22 12.49 -4.61 -1.36
CA MET A 22 12.30 -3.87 -0.11
C MET A 22 13.35 -4.21 0.95
N PHE A 23 13.59 -3.28 1.88
CA PHE A 23 14.44 -3.53 3.05
C PHE A 23 13.67 -4.32 4.11
N LYS A 24 14.24 -5.43 4.58
CA LYS A 24 13.77 -6.17 5.76
C LYS A 24 14.30 -5.58 7.07
N LYS A 25 15.50 -4.99 7.02
CA LYS A 25 16.14 -4.28 8.13
C LYS A 25 16.86 -3.06 7.58
N TYR A 26 16.60 -1.90 8.16
CA TYR A 26 17.29 -0.64 7.88
C TYR A 26 18.13 -0.22 9.08
N PRO A 27 19.18 0.61 8.87
CA PRO A 27 20.01 1.10 9.96
C PRO A 27 19.16 1.92 10.94
N GLN A 28 19.47 1.81 12.24
CA GLN A 28 18.75 2.51 13.31
C GLN A 28 19.59 3.69 13.81
N PRO A 29 18.99 4.83 14.19
CA PRO A 29 19.72 5.95 14.81
C PRO A 29 20.39 5.55 16.12
N VAL A 30 21.60 6.05 16.36
CA VAL A 30 22.39 5.77 17.56
C VAL A 30 23.17 7.02 17.98
N ALA A 31 23.16 7.30 19.29
CA ALA A 31 24.08 8.23 19.92
C ALA A 31 25.03 7.43 20.82
N ALA A 32 26.33 7.47 20.54
CA ALA A 32 27.32 6.61 21.17
C ALA A 32 28.48 7.42 21.78
N PRO A 33 29.05 7.00 22.92
CA PRO A 33 30.17 7.69 23.54
C PRO A 33 31.46 7.58 22.73
N VAL A 34 32.42 8.45 23.02
CA VAL A 34 33.75 8.43 22.39
C VAL A 34 34.49 7.16 22.80
N GLY A 35 35.06 6.45 21.83
CA GLY A 35 35.76 5.17 22.03
C GLY A 35 34.95 3.95 21.61
N ASP A 36 33.63 4.09 21.45
CA ASP A 36 32.76 2.98 21.03
C ASP A 36 32.86 2.69 19.54
N GLU A 37 32.45 1.48 19.19
CA GLU A 37 32.31 0.97 17.83
C GLU A 37 30.83 0.74 17.52
N VAL A 38 30.27 1.53 16.60
CA VAL A 38 28.84 1.43 16.21
C VAL A 38 28.71 0.64 14.93
N ALA A 39 27.87 -0.40 14.95
CA ALA A 39 27.55 -1.22 13.79
C ALA A 39 26.13 -0.93 13.26
N PHE A 40 26.04 -0.55 11.99
CA PHE A 40 24.79 -0.44 11.25
C PHE A 40 24.57 -1.68 10.38
N ASP A 41 23.40 -2.29 10.53
CA ASP A 41 22.99 -3.42 9.69
C ASP A 41 21.96 -2.98 8.66
N CYS A 42 22.07 -3.56 7.47
CA CYS A 42 21.09 -3.44 6.40
C CYS A 42 20.80 -4.82 5.81
N VAL A 43 19.52 -5.15 5.63
CA VAL A 43 19.07 -6.43 5.09
C VAL A 43 17.96 -6.18 4.07
N VAL A 44 18.07 -6.77 2.89
CA VAL A 44 17.09 -6.72 1.80
C VAL A 44 16.39 -8.07 1.62
N ASN A 45 15.18 -8.05 1.07
CA ASN A 45 14.41 -9.28 0.85
C ASN A 45 14.89 -10.09 -0.37
N VAL A 46 15.45 -9.43 -1.37
CA VAL A 46 15.99 -10.03 -2.60
C VAL A 46 17.50 -9.73 -2.65
N PRO A 47 18.36 -10.70 -3.05
CA PRO A 47 19.79 -10.45 -3.23
C PRO A 47 20.05 -9.29 -4.21
N GLY A 48 20.83 -8.31 -3.78
CA GLY A 48 21.25 -7.20 -4.62
C GLY A 48 22.54 -7.51 -5.37
N ASP A 49 22.74 -6.93 -6.55
CA ASP A 49 24.00 -7.05 -7.28
C ASP A 49 25.15 -6.37 -6.53
N ARG A 50 24.84 -5.25 -5.89
CA ARG A 50 25.74 -4.47 -5.04
C ARG A 50 24.95 -3.93 -3.85
N LEU A 51 25.52 -4.04 -2.66
CA LEU A 51 25.08 -3.33 -1.47
C LEU A 51 26.23 -2.42 -1.04
N ALA A 52 25.94 -1.15 -0.80
CA ALA A 52 26.94 -0.19 -0.34
C ALA A 52 26.34 0.76 0.69
N TRP A 53 27.23 1.42 1.42
CA TRP A 53 26.85 2.45 2.37
C TRP A 53 27.21 3.81 1.83
N ARG A 54 26.40 4.80 2.16
CA ARG A 54 26.70 6.20 1.98
C ARG A 54 26.42 6.95 3.27
N TRP A 55 27.11 8.06 3.46
CA TRP A 55 26.97 8.91 4.63
C TRP A 55 27.07 10.39 4.28
N ARG A 56 26.49 11.24 5.12
CA ARG A 56 26.69 12.69 5.06
C ARG A 56 26.57 13.31 6.45
N PRO A 57 27.35 14.35 6.78
CA PRO A 57 27.09 15.19 7.94
C PRO A 57 25.69 15.81 7.87
N ILE A 58 25.09 16.10 9.01
CA ILE A 58 23.78 16.76 9.06
C ILE A 58 23.83 18.13 8.35
N ASP A 59 24.93 18.86 8.54
CA ASP A 59 25.14 20.21 8.00
C ASP A 59 25.61 20.23 6.52
N ASP A 60 25.91 19.08 5.93
CA ASP A 60 26.35 18.96 4.53
C ASP A 60 25.34 18.13 3.73
N PRO A 61 24.73 18.66 2.67
CA PRO A 61 23.79 17.90 1.86
C PRO A 61 24.46 16.81 1.00
N ARG A 62 25.80 16.80 0.87
CA ARG A 62 26.50 15.88 -0.02
C ARG A 62 26.75 14.51 0.61
N TRP A 63 26.21 13.48 -0.04
CA TRP A 63 26.49 12.09 0.26
C TRP A 63 27.91 11.67 -0.19
N ARG A 64 28.55 10.85 0.64
CA ARG A 64 29.87 10.25 0.42
C ARG A 64 29.77 8.74 0.60
N ASP A 65 30.60 7.99 -0.11
CA ASP A 65 30.64 6.54 0.04
C ASP A 65 31.25 6.12 1.39
N ALA A 66 30.75 5.02 1.95
CA ALA A 66 31.30 4.34 3.12
C ALA A 66 31.52 2.86 2.83
N ASN A 67 32.62 2.32 3.36
CA ASN A 67 32.98 0.92 3.19
C ASN A 67 32.28 0.05 4.24
N GLY A 68 31.39 -0.83 3.80
CA GLY A 68 30.80 -1.86 4.65
C GLY A 68 31.26 -3.27 4.26
N THR A 69 31.09 -4.21 5.18
CA THR A 69 31.29 -5.63 4.95
C THR A 69 29.97 -6.25 4.47
N THR A 70 29.95 -6.74 3.24
CA THR A 70 28.79 -7.46 2.65
C THR A 70 29.02 -8.96 2.72
N ASP A 71 27.98 -9.71 3.09
CA ASP A 71 28.05 -11.17 3.08
C ASP A 71 28.15 -11.68 1.63
N LYS A 72 29.24 -12.38 1.33
CA LYS A 72 29.56 -12.87 -0.02
C LYS A 72 28.70 -14.08 -0.43
N ALA A 73 28.08 -14.79 0.52
CA ALA A 73 27.31 -15.99 0.24
C ALA A 73 25.90 -15.66 -0.29
N ASP A 74 25.19 -14.72 0.34
CA ASP A 74 23.78 -14.43 0.02
C ASP A 74 23.53 -13.06 -0.62
N LYS A 75 24.47 -12.10 -0.55
CA LYS A 75 24.28 -10.70 -1.03
C LYS A 75 22.96 -10.04 -0.58
N THR A 76 22.41 -10.46 0.56
CA THR A 76 21.17 -9.92 1.13
C THR A 76 21.43 -8.99 2.30
N SER A 77 22.65 -8.96 2.84
CA SER A 77 22.98 -8.15 4.01
C SER A 77 24.35 -7.50 3.90
N THR A 78 24.43 -6.28 4.45
CA THR A 78 25.66 -5.51 4.60
C THR A 78 25.71 -4.89 5.99
N ARG A 79 26.90 -4.82 6.57
CA ARG A 79 27.19 -4.20 7.85
C ARG A 79 28.22 -3.10 7.67
N LEU A 80 27.96 -1.92 8.22
CA LEU A 80 28.92 -0.83 8.32
C LEU A 80 29.32 -0.66 9.77
N THR A 81 30.62 -0.52 10.01
CA THR A 81 31.13 -0.24 11.34
C THR A 81 31.83 1.11 11.38
N VAL A 82 31.51 1.93 12.38
CA VAL A 82 32.05 3.28 12.56
C VAL A 82 32.60 3.43 13.97
N ASN A 83 33.87 3.81 14.06
CA ASN A 83 34.53 4.09 15.33
C ASN A 83 34.27 5.54 15.75
N ILE A 84 33.84 5.74 17.00
CA ILE A 84 33.43 7.05 17.51
C ILE A 84 34.64 7.76 18.12
N LYS A 85 35.04 8.85 17.48
CA LYS A 85 36.05 9.81 17.93
C LYS A 85 35.42 11.12 18.41
N GLU A 86 36.18 11.91 19.15
CA GLU A 86 35.72 13.21 19.67
C GLU A 86 35.31 14.21 18.57
N ASP A 87 35.99 14.18 17.43
CA ASP A 87 35.73 15.03 16.26
C ASP A 87 34.71 14.41 15.29
N THR A 88 34.07 13.29 15.64
CA THR A 88 33.09 12.63 14.76
C THR A 88 31.89 13.54 14.53
N PRO A 89 31.63 13.97 13.30
CA PRO A 89 30.50 14.85 13.03
C PRO A 89 29.19 14.07 13.13
N ALA A 90 28.15 14.73 13.65
CA ALA A 90 26.80 14.17 13.60
C ALA A 90 26.40 13.96 12.14
N SER A 91 26.10 12.71 11.77
CA SER A 91 26.01 12.27 10.39
C SER A 91 24.82 11.34 10.16
N LEU A 92 24.31 11.32 8.94
CA LEU A 92 23.30 10.37 8.47
C LEU A 92 23.97 9.27 7.65
N TYR A 93 23.61 8.03 7.90
CA TYR A 93 24.07 6.85 7.17
C TYR A 93 22.90 6.17 6.46
N GLN A 94 23.09 5.79 5.21
CA GLN A 94 22.10 5.10 4.38
C GLN A 94 22.71 3.91 3.67
N CYS A 95 21.92 2.86 3.58
CA CYS A 95 22.22 1.70 2.77
C CYS A 95 21.63 1.91 1.36
N VAL A 96 22.42 1.59 0.34
CA VAL A 96 21.99 1.62 -1.06
C VAL A 96 22.18 0.22 -1.64
N VAL A 97 21.15 -0.28 -2.30
CA VAL A 97 21.18 -1.56 -3.00
C VAL A 97 20.92 -1.34 -4.48
N TRP A 98 21.67 -2.02 -5.34
CA TRP A 98 21.50 -2.01 -6.79
C TRP A 98 21.00 -3.37 -7.28
N TYR A 99 20.02 -3.33 -8.18
CA TYR A 99 19.48 -4.48 -8.91
C TYR A 99 19.61 -4.17 -10.41
N GLY A 100 20.75 -4.54 -10.98
CA GLY A 100 21.15 -4.19 -12.34
C GLY A 100 21.23 -2.66 -12.52
N GLY A 101 20.32 -2.12 -13.34
CA GLY A 101 20.26 -0.70 -13.67
C GLY A 101 19.45 0.17 -12.72
N VAL A 102 18.78 -0.41 -11.71
CA VAL A 102 17.97 0.35 -10.74
C VAL A 102 18.54 0.24 -9.34
N SER A 103 18.24 1.22 -8.49
CA SER A 103 18.71 1.24 -7.12
C SER A 103 17.66 1.73 -6.13
N LEU A 104 17.76 1.23 -4.90
CA LEU A 104 16.87 1.54 -3.79
C LEU A 104 17.71 1.97 -2.58
N VAL A 105 17.22 2.94 -1.81
CA VAL A 105 17.89 3.52 -0.64
C VAL A 105 17.05 3.31 0.60
N SER A 106 17.69 2.98 1.72
CA SER A 106 17.03 2.85 3.02
C SER A 106 16.67 4.21 3.63
N VAL A 107 15.81 4.21 4.65
CA VAL A 107 15.72 5.36 5.57
C VAL A 107 17.09 5.66 6.19
N PRO A 108 17.45 6.94 6.40
CA PRO A 108 18.72 7.31 7.00
C PRO A 108 18.73 7.06 8.50
N ALA A 109 19.84 6.53 9.01
CA ALA A 109 20.13 6.46 10.44
C ALA A 109 21.03 7.62 10.86
N ARG A 110 20.66 8.31 11.94
CA ARG A 110 21.49 9.35 12.53
C ARG A 110 22.52 8.74 13.49
N LEU A 111 23.78 9.05 13.26
CA LEU A 111 24.88 8.80 14.20
C LEU A 111 25.31 10.11 14.82
N SER A 112 25.44 10.14 16.14
CA SER A 112 26.00 11.28 16.87
C SER A 112 26.87 10.82 18.03
N VAL A 113 27.75 11.71 18.48
CA VAL A 113 28.54 11.50 19.68
C VAL A 113 27.67 11.82 20.89
N ALA A 114 27.60 10.90 21.85
CA ALA A 114 26.89 11.09 23.09
C ALA A 114 27.61 12.15 23.95
N ARG A 115 26.97 13.31 24.11
CA ARG A 115 27.54 14.47 24.85
C ARG A 115 26.48 15.44 25.32
N ILE A 116 26.87 16.25 26.30
CA ILE A 116 26.11 17.39 26.83
C ILE A 116 26.77 18.67 26.32
N ASP A 117 25.97 19.56 25.75
CA ASP A 117 26.35 20.89 25.29
C ASP A 117 25.67 21.96 26.16
N LEU A 118 26.49 22.74 26.86
CA LEU A 118 26.06 23.80 27.76
C LEU A 118 25.94 25.18 27.08
N SER A 119 26.19 25.29 25.78
CA SER A 119 26.17 26.56 25.05
C SER A 119 24.83 27.30 25.13
N SER A 120 23.72 26.57 25.27
CA SER A 120 22.36 27.12 25.42
C SER A 120 22.01 27.58 26.85
N VAL A 121 22.83 27.21 27.84
CA VAL A 121 22.58 27.47 29.26
C VAL A 121 23.51 28.57 29.75
N ARG A 122 22.93 29.73 30.05
CA ARG A 122 23.69 30.88 30.54
C ARG A 122 23.93 30.76 32.05
N PRO A 123 25.12 31.10 32.57
CA PRO A 123 25.32 31.25 34.00
C PRO A 123 24.40 32.36 34.52
N ASN A 124 23.43 31.97 35.34
CA ASN A 124 22.49 32.90 35.94
C ASN A 124 22.08 32.37 37.31
N THR A 125 21.80 33.29 38.24
CA THR A 125 21.19 32.93 39.52
C THR A 125 19.79 33.50 39.58
N ARG A 126 18.78 32.63 39.48
CA ARG A 126 17.38 33.04 39.61
C ARG A 126 16.98 33.07 41.09
N VAL A 127 16.39 34.18 41.52
CA VAL A 127 15.88 34.33 42.89
C VAL A 127 14.39 34.03 42.88
N ILE A 128 14.00 32.95 43.54
CA ILE A 128 12.61 32.51 43.63
C ILE A 128 12.16 32.72 45.08
N SER A 129 11.05 33.41 45.27
CA SER A 129 10.47 33.60 46.61
C SER A 129 9.19 32.78 46.77
N SER A 130 8.95 32.24 47.98
CA SER A 130 7.72 31.53 48.31
C SER A 130 7.29 31.81 49.75
N PRO A 131 5.99 32.01 50.05
CA PRO A 131 5.50 32.04 51.42
C PRO A 131 5.63 30.67 52.09
N PRO A 132 5.76 30.61 53.43
CA PRO A 132 5.81 29.34 54.15
C PRO A 132 4.54 28.51 53.91
N HIS A 133 4.66 27.20 54.12
CA HIS A 133 3.59 26.20 53.96
C HIS A 133 3.10 25.92 52.53
N ASN A 134 3.66 26.59 51.52
CA ASN A 134 3.36 26.29 50.12
C ASN A 134 4.11 25.04 49.63
N THR A 135 3.66 24.45 48.52
CA THR A 135 4.45 23.48 47.76
C THR A 135 5.23 24.22 46.69
N VAL A 136 6.56 24.12 46.74
CA VAL A 136 7.47 24.70 45.75
C VAL A 136 7.77 23.64 44.69
N VAL A 137 7.63 24.01 43.43
CA VAL A 137 7.96 23.19 42.26
C VAL A 137 8.98 23.97 41.44
N LEU A 138 10.15 23.39 41.22
CA LEU A 138 11.27 24.01 40.52
C LEU A 138 11.72 23.15 39.35
N HIS A 139 11.82 23.77 38.17
CA HIS A 139 12.35 23.15 36.95
C HIS A 139 13.77 23.65 36.69
N CYS A 140 14.56 22.86 35.96
CA CYS A 140 15.84 23.32 35.44
C CYS A 140 15.77 23.40 33.93
N LYS A 141 16.48 24.37 33.36
CA LYS A 141 16.61 24.46 31.91
C LYS A 141 17.44 23.29 31.41
N GLU A 142 16.81 22.39 30.67
CA GLU A 142 17.50 21.24 30.09
C GLU A 142 18.59 21.71 29.11
N PRO A 143 19.82 21.18 29.22
CA PRO A 143 20.88 21.49 28.27
C PRO A 143 20.61 20.79 26.95
N ILE A 144 21.31 21.21 25.89
CA ILE A 144 21.30 20.44 24.65
C ILE A 144 22.09 19.16 24.90
N SER A 145 21.43 18.01 24.84
CA SER A 145 22.07 16.70 25.04
C SER A 145 21.54 15.70 24.03
N ASP A 146 22.42 14.83 23.57
CA ASP A 146 22.10 13.75 22.65
C ASP A 146 22.65 12.42 23.18
N PRO A 147 21.79 11.45 23.54
CA PRO A 147 20.34 11.57 23.72
C PRO A 147 19.98 12.57 24.85
N PRO A 148 18.70 12.92 25.04
CA PRO A 148 18.26 13.82 26.12
C PRO A 148 18.82 13.41 27.49
N ALA A 149 19.29 14.39 28.28
CA ALA A 149 19.95 14.13 29.56
C ALA A 149 18.94 13.93 30.70
N VAL A 150 19.30 13.10 31.68
CA VAL A 150 18.54 12.94 32.92
C VAL A 150 18.93 14.05 33.89
N ILE A 151 17.94 14.78 34.40
CA ILE A 151 18.15 15.90 35.33
C ILE A 151 18.05 15.42 36.79
N THR A 152 19.03 15.81 37.61
CA THR A 152 19.06 15.57 39.06
C THR A 152 19.32 16.87 39.80
N TRP A 153 19.00 16.92 41.09
CA TRP A 153 19.05 18.15 41.89
C TRP A 153 19.96 18.03 43.10
N TRP A 154 20.49 19.17 43.54
CA TRP A 154 21.27 19.28 44.77
C TRP A 154 21.01 20.61 45.48
N LYS A 155 21.18 20.60 46.81
CA LYS A 155 21.13 21.79 47.67
C LYS A 155 22.52 22.10 48.20
N GLU A 156 22.90 23.37 48.18
CA GLU A 156 24.11 23.86 48.83
C GLU A 156 23.89 23.91 50.35
N ASN A 157 24.79 23.27 51.10
CA ASN A 157 24.75 23.19 52.55
C ASN A 157 26.16 23.45 53.11
N LYS A 158 26.37 24.64 53.69
CA LYS A 158 27.65 25.05 54.31
C LYS A 158 28.88 24.81 53.42
N GLY A 159 28.75 25.10 52.11
CA GLY A 159 29.81 24.91 51.12
C GLY A 159 29.94 23.48 50.55
N SER A 160 29.14 22.53 51.03
CA SER A 160 29.02 21.18 50.46
C SER A 160 27.73 21.02 49.65
N ARG A 161 27.71 20.11 48.68
CA ARG A 161 26.52 19.81 47.87
C ARG A 161 25.86 18.54 48.38
N LYS A 162 24.59 18.63 48.74
CA LYS A 162 23.77 17.48 49.13
C LYS A 162 22.85 17.10 47.96
N PRO A 163 22.93 15.87 47.41
CA PRO A 163 22.01 15.42 46.37
C PRO A 163 20.57 15.31 46.93
N LEU A 164 19.60 15.55 46.06
CA LEU A 164 18.17 15.50 46.36
C LEU A 164 17.51 14.43 45.50
N GLU A 165 16.55 13.70 46.06
CA GLU A 165 15.77 12.73 45.30
C GLU A 165 14.72 13.46 44.46
N THR A 166 14.85 13.33 43.14
CA THR A 166 13.91 13.91 42.16
C THR A 166 13.56 12.86 41.11
N PRO A 167 12.60 11.96 41.38
CA PRO A 167 12.32 10.80 40.52
C PRO A 167 11.81 11.15 39.12
N HIS A 168 11.49 12.43 38.85
CA HIS A 168 10.94 12.90 37.58
C HIS A 168 11.67 14.15 37.04
N GLY A 169 12.90 14.43 37.49
CA GLY A 169 13.71 15.57 37.03
C GLY A 169 13.27 16.96 37.51
N VAL A 170 12.09 17.07 38.13
CA VAL A 170 11.55 18.29 38.75
C VAL A 170 11.72 18.21 40.27
N LEU A 171 12.18 19.30 40.89
CA LEU A 171 12.32 19.38 42.34
C LEU A 171 11.00 19.86 42.96
N VAL A 172 10.46 19.06 43.87
CA VAL A 172 9.23 19.36 44.60
C VAL A 172 9.51 19.38 46.08
N ILE A 173 9.23 20.51 46.73
CA ILE A 173 9.37 20.68 48.18
C ILE A 173 7.99 20.99 48.75
N HIS A 174 7.44 20.06 49.51
CA HIS A 174 6.13 20.20 50.14
C HIS A 174 6.25 20.97 51.46
N ASN A 175 5.25 21.82 51.76
CA ASN A 175 5.14 22.53 53.03
C ASN A 175 6.43 23.27 53.43
N VAL A 176 6.89 24.18 52.55
CA VAL A 176 8.18 24.85 52.72
C VAL A 176 8.30 25.64 54.02
N THR A 177 9.48 25.56 54.65
CA THR A 177 9.85 26.24 55.90
C THR A 177 11.07 27.13 55.70
N SER A 178 11.44 27.95 56.69
CA SER A 178 12.64 28.80 56.62
C SER A 178 13.93 28.02 56.31
N ASP A 179 14.01 26.76 56.73
CA ASP A 179 15.18 25.89 56.54
C ASP A 179 15.35 25.44 55.09
N ASP A 180 14.28 25.49 54.30
CA ASP A 180 14.31 25.19 52.87
C ASP A 180 14.94 26.32 52.06
N SER A 181 15.10 27.52 52.64
CA SER A 181 15.79 28.62 51.99
C SER A 181 17.26 28.27 51.72
N GLY A 182 17.77 28.67 50.55
CA GLY A 182 19.15 28.39 50.17
C GLY A 182 19.37 28.35 48.67
N MET A 183 20.57 27.94 48.30
CA MET A 183 21.00 27.77 46.91
C MET A 183 20.76 26.32 46.46
N TYR A 184 20.06 26.17 45.35
CA TYR A 184 19.82 24.91 44.67
C TYR A 184 20.48 24.93 43.29
N GLY A 185 20.88 23.77 42.82
CA GLY A 185 21.37 23.58 41.47
C GLY A 185 20.96 22.21 40.96
N CYS A 186 21.24 21.98 39.69
CA CYS A 186 20.92 20.76 39.00
C CYS A 186 22.12 20.25 38.21
N SER A 187 22.16 18.94 38.03
CA SER A 187 23.17 18.23 37.28
C SER A 187 22.48 17.41 36.19
N ALA A 188 23.04 17.44 34.99
CA ALA A 188 22.56 16.71 33.84
C ALA A 188 23.48 15.52 33.57
N THR A 189 22.90 14.33 33.41
CA THR A 189 23.62 13.10 33.11
C THR A 189 23.23 12.59 31.73
N ASN A 190 24.21 12.35 30.87
CA ASN A 190 24.03 11.70 29.57
C ASN A 190 24.37 10.21 29.73
N GLU A 191 23.34 9.36 29.81
CA GLU A 191 23.49 7.94 30.16
C GLU A 191 24.48 7.16 29.29
N PRO A 192 24.50 7.31 27.94
CA PRO A 192 25.44 6.52 27.12
C PRO A 192 26.90 6.88 27.34
N SER A 193 27.20 8.13 27.72
CA SER A 193 28.58 8.55 28.00
C SER A 193 28.96 8.49 29.48
N ASP A 194 27.99 8.20 30.35
CA ASP A 194 28.12 8.27 31.81
C ASP A 194 28.72 9.61 32.31
N LYS A 195 28.55 10.68 31.52
CA LYS A 195 29.03 12.01 31.85
C LYS A 195 27.94 12.79 32.58
N THR A 196 28.27 13.22 33.79
CA THR A 196 27.46 14.15 34.58
C THR A 196 28.10 15.52 34.63
N VAL A 197 27.33 16.56 34.33
CA VAL A 197 27.79 17.95 34.37
C VAL A 197 26.80 18.80 35.16
N ASP A 198 27.33 19.67 36.01
CA ASP A 198 26.51 20.66 36.70
C ASP A 198 26.07 21.77 35.74
N LEU A 199 24.78 22.08 35.78
CA LEU A 199 24.26 23.18 35.00
C LEU A 199 24.72 24.50 35.64
N PRO A 200 25.13 25.49 34.81
CA PRO A 200 25.66 26.76 35.31
C PRO A 200 24.58 27.65 35.94
N GLU A 201 23.31 27.35 35.71
CA GLU A 201 22.17 28.03 36.33
C GLU A 201 21.99 27.58 37.79
N LYS A 202 21.81 28.55 38.69
CA LYS A 202 21.53 28.29 40.11
C LYS A 202 20.27 29.00 40.57
N ILE A 203 19.71 28.52 41.66
CA ILE A 203 18.38 28.92 42.13
C ILE A 203 18.48 29.28 43.60
N HIS A 204 18.27 30.56 43.92
CA HIS A 204 18.23 31.03 45.30
C HIS A 204 16.78 31.08 45.78
N LEU A 205 16.36 30.06 46.54
CA LEU A 205 15.03 29.98 47.12
C LEU A 205 14.97 30.81 48.41
N LYS A 206 14.12 31.83 48.44
CA LYS A 206 13.85 32.67 49.61
C LYS A 206 12.46 32.36 50.18
N ILE A 207 12.42 31.92 51.44
CA ILE A 207 11.15 31.72 52.12
C ILE A 207 10.83 32.99 52.91
N GLN A 208 9.83 33.73 52.43
CA GLN A 208 9.46 35.03 52.99
C GLN A 208 7.94 35.15 53.02
N HIS A 209 7.41 35.75 54.08
CA HIS A 209 5.99 36.07 54.15
C HIS A 209 5.65 37.09 53.05
N GLY A 210 4.78 36.68 52.13
CA GLY A 210 4.30 37.52 51.03
C GLY A 210 2.85 37.97 51.24
N HIS A 211 2.41 38.92 50.40
CA HIS A 211 1.02 39.41 50.37
C HIS A 211 0.05 38.30 49.91
N ASN A 212 -1.25 38.50 50.14
CA ASN A 212 -2.34 37.54 49.88
C ASN A 212 -2.59 37.22 48.39
N GLU A 213 -1.67 37.59 47.50
CA GLU A 213 -1.81 37.39 46.05
C GLU A 213 -1.29 36.01 45.64
N VAL A 214 -2.03 35.35 44.76
CA VAL A 214 -1.68 34.04 44.22
C VAL A 214 -0.98 34.22 42.89
N ARG A 215 0.16 33.55 42.72
CA ARG A 215 0.95 33.62 41.48
C ARG A 215 1.59 32.28 41.13
N PHE A 216 1.94 32.11 39.87
CA PHE A 216 2.83 31.03 39.47
C PHE A 216 4.26 31.32 39.94
N LEU A 217 4.94 30.26 40.39
CA LEU A 217 6.27 30.36 40.96
C LEU A 217 7.33 30.57 39.87
N GLU A 218 7.20 29.86 38.76
CA GLU A 218 8.10 29.91 37.62
C GLU A 218 7.41 30.51 36.38
N SER A 219 8.20 31.16 35.52
CA SER A 219 7.77 31.66 34.21
C SER A 219 7.49 30.51 33.22
N ASP A 220 6.74 30.82 32.16
CA ASP A 220 6.27 29.82 31.20
C ASP A 220 7.41 29.12 30.45
N GLU A 221 8.55 29.78 30.27
CA GLU A 221 9.76 29.23 29.62
C GLU A 221 10.43 28.06 30.36
N TYR A 222 10.12 27.85 31.65
CA TYR A 222 10.68 26.75 32.45
C TYR A 222 9.74 25.54 32.54
N VAL A 223 8.46 25.73 32.23
CA VAL A 223 7.41 24.70 32.41
C VAL A 223 6.91 24.14 31.08
N GLY A 224 7.56 24.49 29.98
CA GLY A 224 7.28 24.02 28.62
C GLY A 224 7.97 24.88 27.56
N THR A 225 7.64 24.65 26.30
CA THR A 225 8.15 25.42 25.17
C THR A 225 7.06 26.35 24.64
N ILE A 226 7.37 27.63 24.45
CA ILE A 226 6.44 28.56 23.82
C ILE A 226 6.58 28.42 22.29
N ASP A 227 5.49 28.08 21.60
CA ASP A 227 5.49 27.97 20.15
C ASP A 227 5.49 29.35 19.46
N ASN A 228 5.55 29.37 18.12
CA ASN A 228 5.60 30.62 17.36
C ASN A 228 4.36 31.50 17.54
N ASP A 229 3.23 30.94 17.98
CA ASP A 229 1.98 31.64 18.23
C ASP A 229 1.88 32.14 19.68
N GLY A 230 2.94 31.99 20.48
CA GLY A 230 2.98 32.37 21.88
C GLY A 230 2.27 31.39 22.81
N VAL A 231 1.97 30.17 22.34
CA VAL A 231 1.24 29.16 23.11
C VAL A 231 2.22 28.23 23.82
N LEU A 232 2.09 28.13 25.14
CA LEU A 232 2.84 27.17 25.95
C LEU A 232 2.46 25.75 25.54
N THR A 233 3.44 25.02 25.03
CA THR A 233 3.28 23.71 24.40
C THR A 233 4.17 22.69 25.08
N VAL A 234 3.66 21.46 25.21
CA VAL A 234 4.43 20.29 25.67
C VAL A 234 4.23 19.18 24.65
N SER A 235 5.33 18.65 24.15
CA SER A 235 5.34 17.57 23.16
C SER A 235 5.76 16.27 23.82
N VAL A 236 5.02 15.18 23.59
CA VAL A 236 5.26 13.88 24.22
C VAL A 236 5.27 12.80 23.15
N LYS A 237 6.23 11.87 23.20
CA LYS A 237 6.22 10.74 22.27
C LYS A 237 5.12 9.74 22.64
N PRO A 238 4.56 8.98 21.70
CA PRO A 238 3.49 8.05 21.99
C PRO A 238 4.00 6.95 22.90
N LYS A 239 3.16 6.52 23.86
CA LYS A 239 3.49 5.54 24.91
C LYS A 239 4.50 6.02 25.97
N GLU A 240 5.00 7.25 25.88
CA GLU A 240 5.69 7.90 27.00
C GLU A 240 4.67 8.52 27.98
N VAL A 241 5.17 9.07 29.08
CA VAL A 241 4.36 9.61 30.16
C VAL A 241 4.32 11.14 30.09
N LEU A 242 3.13 11.72 29.96
CA LEU A 242 2.93 13.15 30.12
C LEU A 242 2.96 13.49 31.61
N ARG A 243 3.81 14.45 32.00
CA ARG A 243 3.82 15.03 33.34
C ARG A 243 3.72 16.55 33.24
N LEU A 244 2.67 17.12 33.83
CA LEU A 244 2.53 18.57 33.96
C LEU A 244 2.57 18.96 35.43
N TRP A 245 3.32 20.01 35.75
CA TRP A 245 3.47 20.51 37.11
C TRP A 245 2.94 21.93 37.24
N CYS A 246 2.16 22.18 38.28
CA CYS A 246 1.56 23.49 38.58
C CYS A 246 2.12 24.03 39.90
N GLY A 247 3.20 24.80 39.81
CA GLY A 247 3.78 25.52 40.94
C GLY A 247 3.07 26.85 41.17
N ALA A 248 1.95 26.85 41.91
CA ALA A 248 1.25 28.06 42.33
C ALA A 248 1.45 28.29 43.84
N VAL A 249 1.78 29.52 44.22
CA VAL A 249 2.06 29.92 45.61
C VAL A 249 1.24 31.12 46.04
N GLY A 250 0.94 31.22 47.34
CA GLY A 250 0.15 32.31 47.94
C GLY A 250 0.05 32.21 49.46
N SER A 251 -0.55 33.22 50.10
CA SER A 251 -0.84 33.24 51.54
C SER A 251 -2.32 33.55 51.76
N PRO A 252 -3.19 32.57 52.10
CA PRO A 252 -2.90 31.16 52.37
C PRO A 252 -2.51 30.35 51.11
N PRO A 253 -1.88 29.16 51.27
CA PRO A 253 -1.52 28.30 50.13
C PRO A 253 -2.72 28.01 49.22
N PRO A 254 -2.60 28.20 47.90
CA PRO A 254 -3.72 28.09 46.98
C PRO A 254 -4.05 26.64 46.65
N ARG A 255 -5.34 26.36 46.41
CA ARG A 255 -5.77 25.02 45.99
C ARG A 255 -5.66 24.88 44.47
N VAL A 256 -4.83 23.94 44.02
CA VAL A 256 -4.69 23.62 42.59
C VAL A 256 -5.81 22.70 42.11
N SER A 257 -6.33 22.99 40.93
CA SER A 257 -7.31 22.18 40.21
C SER A 257 -6.89 22.05 38.75
N TRP A 258 -7.18 20.89 38.15
CA TRP A 258 -6.86 20.61 36.74
C TRP A 258 -8.12 20.47 35.91
N SER A 259 -8.11 21.06 34.73
CA SER A 259 -9.16 20.98 33.71
C SER A 259 -8.55 20.74 32.33
N ARG A 260 -9.36 20.27 31.38
CA ARG A 260 -8.98 20.11 29.97
C ARG A 260 -10.07 20.73 29.10
N GLU A 261 -9.69 21.31 27.97
CA GLU A 261 -10.59 22.14 27.17
C GLU A 261 -11.77 21.37 26.56
N ARG A 262 -11.54 20.16 26.02
CA ARG A 262 -12.62 19.33 25.45
C ARG A 262 -13.63 18.82 26.49
N GLY A 263 -13.40 19.05 27.78
CA GLY A 263 -14.21 18.55 28.87
C GLY A 263 -14.08 17.03 29.08
N GLY A 264 -14.54 16.54 30.23
CA GLY A 264 -14.48 15.11 30.59
C GLY A 264 -13.55 14.83 31.77
N GLN A 265 -13.61 13.60 32.28
CA GLN A 265 -12.82 13.19 33.45
C GLN A 265 -11.33 13.15 33.09
N ILE A 266 -10.50 13.72 33.96
CA ILE A 266 -9.04 13.68 33.85
C ILE A 266 -8.57 12.76 34.97
N HIS A 267 -8.01 11.62 34.60
CA HIS A 267 -7.40 10.67 35.52
C HIS A 267 -5.96 11.10 35.83
N GLY A 268 -5.37 10.62 36.93
CA GLY A 268 -3.97 10.90 37.28
C GLY A 268 -3.68 12.29 37.87
N LYS A 269 -4.66 12.93 38.54
CA LYS A 269 -4.44 14.17 39.29
C LYS A 269 -3.82 13.88 40.66
N HIS A 270 -2.63 14.43 40.92
CA HIS A 270 -1.91 14.30 42.17
C HIS A 270 -1.55 15.69 42.72
N GLY A 271 -2.57 16.46 43.10
CA GLY A 271 -2.41 17.83 43.62
C GLY A 271 -1.76 18.77 42.59
N HIS A 272 -0.50 19.11 42.81
CA HIS A 272 0.30 19.98 41.94
C HIS A 272 0.79 19.29 40.66
N MET A 273 0.60 17.97 40.51
CA MET A 273 1.01 17.19 39.34
C MET A 273 -0.18 16.60 38.61
N LEU A 274 -0.13 16.61 37.28
CA LEU A 274 -0.97 15.81 36.41
C LEU A 274 -0.10 14.78 35.68
N VAL A 275 -0.53 13.52 35.71
CA VAL A 275 0.15 12.41 35.02
C VAL A 275 -0.84 11.73 34.07
N VAL A 276 -0.44 11.54 32.82
CA VAL A 276 -1.15 10.72 31.84
C VAL A 276 -0.19 9.65 31.32
N ASP A 277 -0.49 8.40 31.61
CA ASP A 277 0.34 7.22 31.31
C ASP A 277 -0.56 6.03 30.95
N PRO A 278 -0.44 5.43 29.75
CA PRO A 278 0.40 5.88 28.63
C PRO A 278 -0.22 7.09 27.90
N PHE A 279 0.61 7.98 27.37
CA PHE A 279 0.15 9.08 26.53
C PHE A 279 -0.05 8.64 25.06
N THR A 280 -1.18 9.00 24.48
CA THR A 280 -1.60 8.69 23.10
C THR A 280 -2.21 9.94 22.45
N SER A 281 -2.45 9.92 21.13
CA SER A 281 -3.03 11.05 20.40
C SER A 281 -4.45 11.42 20.86
N GLU A 282 -5.17 10.53 21.54
CA GLU A 282 -6.50 10.81 22.09
C GLU A 282 -6.47 11.80 23.27
N TYR A 283 -5.33 11.86 23.95
CA TYR A 283 -5.09 12.74 25.09
C TYR A 283 -4.48 14.09 24.69
N GLU A 284 -4.28 14.35 23.40
CA GLU A 284 -3.99 15.70 22.91
C GLU A 284 -5.13 16.63 23.28
N ASP A 285 -4.83 17.69 24.03
CA ASP A 285 -5.80 18.68 24.47
C ASP A 285 -5.06 19.91 25.02
N ILE A 286 -5.81 20.96 25.33
CA ILE A 286 -5.33 22.05 26.16
C ILE A 286 -5.62 21.71 27.62
N TYR A 287 -4.57 21.39 28.38
CA TYR A 287 -4.65 21.15 29.82
C TYR A 287 -4.44 22.45 30.56
N SER A 288 -5.25 22.73 31.57
CA SER A 288 -5.11 23.92 32.39
C SER A 288 -5.03 23.59 33.86
N CYS A 289 -4.11 24.23 34.56
CA CYS A 289 -4.14 24.29 36.01
C CYS A 289 -4.70 25.63 36.46
N SER A 290 -5.61 25.59 37.43
CA SER A 290 -6.24 26.76 38.03
C SER A 290 -6.04 26.76 39.54
N ALA A 291 -5.64 27.91 40.08
CA ALA A 291 -5.35 28.10 41.49
C ALA A 291 -5.91 29.45 41.94
N ASN A 292 -6.96 29.46 42.77
CA ASN A 292 -7.53 30.67 43.39
C ASN A 292 -7.63 31.92 42.46
N GLY A 293 -8.09 31.74 41.21
CA GLY A 293 -8.32 32.83 40.24
C GLY A 293 -7.27 32.97 39.14
N ILE A 294 -6.09 32.35 39.26
CA ILE A 294 -5.10 32.29 38.17
C ILE A 294 -5.22 30.98 37.37
N ARG A 295 -4.86 31.00 36.09
CA ARG A 295 -4.89 29.85 35.18
C ARG A 295 -3.64 29.83 34.31
N ARG A 296 -3.03 28.65 34.15
CA ARG A 296 -1.99 28.36 33.16
C ARG A 296 -2.44 27.20 32.31
N SER A 297 -2.19 27.28 31.00
CA SER A 297 -2.62 26.28 30.02
C SER A 297 -1.43 25.77 29.22
N TRP A 298 -1.42 24.46 28.95
CA TRP A 298 -0.46 23.78 28.08
C TRP A 298 -1.21 23.15 26.92
N LYS A 299 -0.81 23.48 25.69
CA LYS A 299 -1.19 22.73 24.49
C LYS A 299 -0.34 21.47 24.44
N VAL A 300 -0.95 20.32 24.68
CA VAL A 300 -0.23 19.05 24.68
C VAL A 300 -0.37 18.38 23.31
N ILE A 301 0.76 18.01 22.73
CA ILE A 301 0.85 17.45 21.37
C ILE A 301 1.57 16.11 21.42
N ALA A 302 1.01 15.10 20.75
CA ALA A 302 1.66 13.82 20.52
C ALA A 302 2.63 13.94 19.36
N LEU A 303 3.89 13.61 19.60
CA LEU A 303 4.89 13.48 18.56
C LEU A 303 4.65 12.17 17.79
N GLU A 304 4.85 12.16 16.49
CA GLU A 304 4.66 10.97 15.67
C GLU A 304 5.71 10.92 14.56
N ALA A 305 6.43 9.79 14.46
CA ALA A 305 7.38 9.58 13.38
C ALA A 305 6.63 9.44 12.04
N PRO A 306 7.24 9.84 10.91
CA PRO A 306 6.52 9.91 9.65
C PRO A 306 6.13 8.53 9.15
N TYR A 307 4.95 8.42 8.54
CA TYR A 307 4.52 7.25 7.79
C TYR A 307 3.65 7.66 6.59
N TRP A 308 3.48 6.76 5.63
CA TRP A 308 2.66 6.99 4.46
C TRP A 308 1.34 6.22 4.57
N GLU A 309 0.23 6.89 4.29
CA GLU A 309 -1.06 6.26 4.04
C GLU A 309 -1.28 6.12 2.52
N GLY A 310 -1.43 4.88 2.06
CA GLY A 310 -1.41 4.55 0.63
C GLY A 310 0.00 4.32 0.09
N SER A 311 0.12 3.89 -1.17
CA SER A 311 1.39 3.46 -1.77
C SER A 311 1.66 4.18 -3.08
N ALA A 312 2.94 4.41 -3.38
CA ALA A 312 3.34 4.98 -4.65
C ALA A 312 3.12 3.96 -5.80
N ARG A 313 2.61 4.45 -6.93
CA ARG A 313 2.25 3.57 -8.06
C ARG A 313 3.34 3.50 -9.11
N ASN A 314 3.60 2.30 -9.63
CA ASN A 314 4.43 2.15 -10.83
C ASN A 314 3.83 2.95 -12.01
N VAL A 315 4.69 3.67 -12.75
CA VAL A 315 4.31 4.54 -13.87
C VAL A 315 5.04 4.10 -15.12
N ASN A 316 4.30 3.92 -16.21
CA ASN A 316 4.86 3.66 -17.54
C ASN A 316 4.67 4.90 -18.41
N ALA A 317 5.77 5.54 -18.80
CA ALA A 317 5.73 6.75 -19.62
C ALA A 317 6.52 6.57 -20.92
N THR A 318 6.06 7.22 -21.99
CA THR A 318 6.75 7.22 -23.29
C THR A 318 7.85 8.28 -23.30
N GLU A 319 8.99 8.00 -23.94
CA GLU A 319 10.04 8.99 -24.21
C GLU A 319 9.45 10.21 -24.95
N GLY A 320 9.77 11.42 -24.47
CA GLY A 320 9.18 12.69 -24.91
C GLY A 320 7.84 13.05 -24.26
N GLY A 321 7.21 12.12 -23.52
CA GLY A 321 5.92 12.29 -22.85
C GLY A 321 6.01 12.94 -21.47
N GLU A 322 5.00 12.70 -20.64
CA GLU A 322 4.91 13.17 -19.26
C GLU A 322 4.72 11.97 -18.31
N ALA A 323 5.44 11.96 -17.19
CA ALA A 323 5.25 11.03 -16.10
C ALA A 323 4.79 11.80 -14.85
N HIS A 324 3.78 11.27 -14.17
CA HIS A 324 3.29 11.78 -12.90
C HIS A 324 3.32 10.65 -11.87
N ILE A 325 4.16 10.79 -10.85
CA ILE A 325 4.29 9.85 -9.74
C ILE A 325 3.75 10.58 -8.50
N ALA A 326 2.73 10.00 -7.88
CA ALA A 326 2.20 10.47 -6.61
C ALA A 326 2.49 9.44 -5.52
N CYS A 327 3.02 9.91 -4.40
CA CYS A 327 3.06 9.15 -3.17
C CYS A 327 1.75 9.30 -2.40
N GLY A 328 1.57 8.47 -1.38
CA GLY A 328 0.39 8.52 -0.51
C GLY A 328 0.28 9.83 0.27
N VAL A 329 -0.58 9.84 1.29
CA VAL A 329 -0.66 10.97 2.23
C VAL A 329 0.38 10.77 3.32
N PRO A 330 1.33 11.70 3.52
CA PRO A 330 2.29 11.60 4.59
C PRO A 330 1.66 12.08 5.89
N HIS A 331 1.82 11.28 6.93
CA HIS A 331 1.43 11.60 8.29
C HIS A 331 2.67 11.73 9.16
N GLY A 332 2.52 12.36 10.32
CA GLY A 332 3.58 12.56 11.30
C GLY A 332 3.50 13.94 11.94
N GLN A 333 4.02 14.02 13.17
CA GLN A 333 4.02 15.23 13.98
C GLN A 333 5.40 15.43 14.63
N PRO A 334 6.16 16.48 14.26
CA PRO A 334 5.81 17.58 13.36
C PRO A 334 5.59 17.14 11.90
N PRO A 335 4.91 17.96 11.07
CA PRO A 335 4.65 17.63 9.67
C PRO A 335 5.96 17.31 8.94
N PRO A 336 6.03 16.17 8.22
CA PRO A 336 7.27 15.73 7.60
C PRO A 336 7.62 16.51 6.33
N ALA A 337 8.91 16.77 6.13
CA ALA A 337 9.45 17.31 4.89
C ALA A 337 9.63 16.19 3.85
N ILE A 338 9.22 16.45 2.61
CA ILE A 338 9.23 15.46 1.52
C ILE A 338 10.43 15.66 0.60
N THR A 339 11.11 14.56 0.26
CA THR A 339 12.24 14.54 -0.67
C THR A 339 12.14 13.41 -1.67
N TRP A 340 12.43 13.70 -2.95
CA TRP A 340 12.33 12.75 -4.05
C TRP A 340 13.70 12.28 -4.52
N LEU A 341 13.86 10.97 -4.69
CA LEU A 341 15.02 10.31 -5.28
C LEU A 341 14.61 9.53 -6.54
N LEU A 342 15.49 9.47 -7.52
CA LEU A 342 15.40 8.60 -8.69
C LEU A 342 16.70 7.80 -8.80
N ASN A 343 16.62 6.46 -8.73
CA ASN A 343 17.77 5.56 -8.69
C ASN A 343 18.85 6.06 -7.71
N SER A 344 18.45 6.28 -6.45
CA SER A 344 19.26 6.80 -5.34
C SER A 344 19.73 8.26 -5.43
N GLU A 345 19.49 8.96 -6.53
CA GLU A 345 19.92 10.35 -6.74
C GLU A 345 18.79 11.36 -6.49
N PRO A 346 19.06 12.50 -5.81
CA PRO A 346 18.05 13.53 -5.58
C PRO A 346 17.49 14.11 -6.89
N VAL A 347 16.17 14.15 -7.00
CA VAL A 347 15.50 14.78 -8.14
C VAL A 347 15.58 16.31 -7.99
N LYS A 348 16.39 16.95 -8.84
CA LYS A 348 16.50 18.41 -8.88
C LYS A 348 15.31 19.02 -9.61
N SER A 349 14.63 19.97 -8.98
CA SER A 349 13.59 20.77 -9.64
C SER A 349 14.21 21.58 -10.78
N SER A 350 13.70 21.42 -11.99
CA SER A 350 14.24 22.02 -13.22
C SER A 350 13.11 22.24 -14.23
N LYS A 351 13.39 22.85 -15.40
CA LYS A 351 12.38 23.03 -16.46
C LYS A 351 11.70 21.73 -16.91
N GLY A 352 12.35 20.58 -16.70
CA GLY A 352 11.83 19.26 -17.08
C GLY A 352 11.29 18.41 -15.92
N ASN A 353 11.61 18.74 -14.67
CA ASN A 353 11.21 17.98 -13.48
C ASN A 353 10.60 18.93 -12.46
N ARG A 354 9.36 18.69 -12.02
CA ARG A 354 8.67 19.51 -11.02
C ARG A 354 8.22 18.62 -9.86
N THR A 355 8.69 18.91 -8.65
CA THR A 355 8.24 18.28 -7.41
C THR A 355 7.30 19.22 -6.66
N VAL A 356 6.13 18.75 -6.27
CA VAL A 356 5.18 19.45 -5.40
C VAL A 356 4.80 18.49 -4.29
N ASP A 357 5.40 18.65 -3.11
CA ASP A 357 5.16 17.81 -1.94
C ASP A 357 5.17 16.31 -2.29
N THR A 358 3.99 15.68 -2.29
CA THR A 358 3.75 14.26 -2.53
C THR A 358 3.65 13.88 -4.01
N GLU A 359 3.90 14.80 -4.94
CA GLU A 359 3.82 14.60 -6.39
C GLU A 359 5.13 14.95 -7.12
N LEU A 360 5.51 14.10 -8.07
CA LEU A 360 6.63 14.29 -8.99
C LEU A 360 6.14 14.25 -10.44
N PHE A 361 6.42 15.32 -11.18
CA PHE A 361 6.13 15.48 -12.59
C PHE A 361 7.43 15.52 -13.40
N ILE A 362 7.53 14.71 -14.45
CA ILE A 362 8.68 14.66 -15.36
C ILE A 362 8.18 14.87 -16.79
N ARG A 363 8.62 15.94 -17.45
CA ARG A 363 8.26 16.29 -18.83
C ARG A 363 9.34 17.18 -19.50
N PRO A 364 9.96 16.76 -20.61
CA PRO A 364 9.77 15.48 -21.29
C PRO A 364 10.42 14.32 -20.52
N VAL A 365 9.78 13.15 -20.59
CA VAL A 365 10.38 11.90 -20.09
C VAL A 365 11.51 11.47 -21.02
N GLU A 366 12.66 11.09 -20.46
CA GLU A 366 13.84 10.65 -21.20
C GLU A 366 14.28 9.28 -20.70
N LYS A 367 15.04 8.52 -21.49
CA LYS A 367 15.49 7.17 -21.11
C LYS A 367 16.18 7.12 -19.74
N ARG A 368 16.95 8.16 -19.38
CA ARG A 368 17.62 8.28 -18.08
C ARG A 368 16.67 8.37 -16.88
N HIS A 369 15.39 8.68 -17.11
CA HIS A 369 14.39 8.75 -16.05
C HIS A 369 13.85 7.37 -15.67
N ALA A 370 14.18 6.30 -16.41
CA ALA A 370 13.75 4.95 -16.07
C ALA A 370 14.43 4.46 -14.78
N GLY A 371 13.65 3.90 -13.87
CA GLY A 371 14.13 3.24 -12.67
C GLY A 371 13.23 3.43 -11.46
N VAL A 372 13.79 3.28 -10.26
CA VAL A 372 13.02 3.37 -9.01
C VAL A 372 13.00 4.81 -8.53
N VAL A 373 11.79 5.35 -8.37
CA VAL A 373 11.51 6.65 -7.77
C VAL A 373 11.13 6.41 -6.30
N GLN A 374 11.77 7.11 -5.37
CA GLN A 374 11.43 7.06 -3.94
C GLN A 374 11.06 8.45 -3.43
N CYS A 375 10.02 8.52 -2.61
CA CYS A 375 9.68 9.72 -1.85
C CYS A 375 9.92 9.45 -0.37
N PHE A 376 10.69 10.30 0.28
CA PHE A 376 10.99 10.25 1.70
C PHE A 376 10.21 11.33 2.43
N ALA A 377 9.49 10.95 3.48
CA ALA A 377 8.89 11.86 4.45
C ALA A 377 9.74 11.81 5.72
N CYS A 378 10.29 12.94 6.15
CA CYS A 378 11.20 13.03 7.30
C CYS A 378 10.80 14.14 8.26
N ASN A 379 10.81 13.85 9.57
CA ASN A 379 10.74 14.86 10.64
C ASN A 379 11.85 14.61 11.68
N SER A 380 11.81 15.30 12.81
CA SER A 380 12.82 15.18 13.87
C SER A 380 12.87 13.80 14.55
N LEU A 381 11.82 12.97 14.40
CA LEU A 381 11.72 11.64 15.02
C LEU A 381 12.21 10.52 14.09
N GLY A 382 12.15 10.72 12.77
CA GLY A 382 12.58 9.72 11.81
C GLY A 382 12.15 10.01 10.38
N CYS A 383 12.26 8.99 9.53
CA CYS A 383 11.85 9.04 8.14
C CYS A 383 11.10 7.77 7.75
N ALA A 384 10.19 7.89 6.79
CA ALA A 384 9.59 6.79 6.05
C ALA A 384 9.68 7.05 4.56
N TYR A 385 9.64 5.99 3.74
CA TYR A 385 9.64 6.14 2.29
C TYR A 385 8.60 5.26 1.63
N GLU A 386 8.16 5.71 0.45
CA GLU A 386 7.39 4.95 -0.51
C GLU A 386 8.14 4.93 -1.85
N ALA A 387 7.87 3.92 -2.68
CA ALA A 387 8.63 3.73 -3.92
C ALA A 387 7.73 3.35 -5.11
N ALA A 388 8.02 3.92 -6.29
CA ALA A 388 7.38 3.60 -7.56
C ALA A 388 8.43 3.25 -8.64
N MET A 389 8.16 2.25 -9.49
CA MET A 389 8.96 1.96 -10.67
C MET A 389 8.48 2.84 -11.84
N LEU A 390 9.36 3.69 -12.35
CA LEU A 390 9.15 4.46 -13.58
C LEU A 390 9.78 3.71 -14.75
N THR A 391 8.96 3.22 -15.69
CA THR A 391 9.46 2.64 -16.94
C THR A 391 9.34 3.64 -18.08
N VAL A 392 10.39 3.74 -18.90
CA VAL A 392 10.42 4.64 -20.06
C VAL A 392 10.38 3.82 -21.34
N VAL A 393 9.30 3.96 -22.10
CA VAL A 393 9.13 3.29 -23.39
C VAL A 393 9.73 4.15 -24.49
N PRO A 394 10.82 3.71 -25.15
CA PRO A 394 11.46 4.47 -26.22
C PRO A 394 10.60 4.51 -27.49
N VAL A 395 10.67 5.61 -28.25
CA VAL A 395 9.97 5.74 -29.53
C VAL A 395 10.78 4.99 -30.60
N GLN A 396 10.19 3.97 -31.25
CA GLN A 396 10.83 3.20 -32.32
C GLN A 396 10.91 4.01 -33.62
N ILE A 397 12.07 4.00 -34.29
CA ILE A 397 12.26 4.49 -35.66
C ILE A 397 12.21 3.27 -36.59
N SER A 398 11.24 3.19 -37.50
CA SER A 398 11.17 2.12 -38.51
C SER A 398 11.84 2.56 -39.82
N GLU A 399 12.90 1.88 -40.21
CA GLU A 399 13.45 1.87 -41.57
C GLU A 399 12.57 0.93 -42.41
N ASP A 400 11.76 1.46 -43.31
CA ASP A 400 11.19 0.73 -44.47
C ASP A 400 10.63 1.76 -45.46
N MET A 401 11.33 1.95 -46.59
CA MET A 401 10.73 2.44 -47.84
C MET A 401 11.37 1.71 -49.01
N ASP A 402 10.54 0.90 -49.66
CA ASP A 402 10.85 -0.03 -50.74
C ASP A 402 11.48 0.63 -51.97
N TYR A 403 12.45 -0.09 -52.50
CA TYR A 403 12.97 -0.01 -53.85
C TYR A 403 11.86 -0.36 -54.85
N SER A 404 11.51 0.55 -55.76
CA SER A 404 10.96 0.15 -57.06
C SER A 404 11.53 1.06 -58.12
N ALA A 405 12.36 0.44 -58.96
CA ALA A 405 12.93 1.03 -60.15
C ALA A 405 11.91 0.96 -61.29
N GLU A 406 11.68 2.10 -61.95
CA GLU A 406 11.36 2.13 -63.37
C GLU A 406 12.18 3.28 -64.01
N ALA A 407 12.84 2.92 -65.10
CA ALA A 407 13.90 3.69 -65.76
C ALA A 407 13.36 4.49 -66.98
N PRO A 408 14.21 5.03 -67.87
CA PRO A 408 14.84 6.34 -67.80
C PRO A 408 14.48 7.24 -69.00
N LYS A 409 14.69 8.55 -68.92
CA LYS A 409 15.01 9.40 -70.10
C LYS A 409 15.45 10.83 -69.71
N THR A 410 16.71 11.14 -70.05
CA THR A 410 17.24 12.40 -70.63
C THR A 410 17.07 13.72 -69.85
N LEU A 411 18.00 14.67 -69.75
CA LEU A 411 19.36 14.89 -70.23
C LEU A 411 19.92 16.10 -69.43
N HIS A 412 21.18 16.02 -68.98
CA HIS A 412 22.14 17.13 -68.72
C HIS A 412 21.98 18.11 -67.52
N SER A 413 22.95 18.00 -66.58
CA SER A 413 23.92 19.01 -66.09
C SER A 413 23.52 20.50 -66.14
N ALA A 414 23.75 21.38 -65.16
CA ALA A 414 24.67 21.43 -64.02
C ALA A 414 24.23 22.55 -63.04
N LEU A 415 24.99 22.69 -61.94
CA LEU A 415 25.13 23.85 -61.02
C LEU A 415 24.32 23.86 -59.71
N GLN A 416 25.01 23.36 -58.68
CA GLN A 416 25.21 23.88 -57.32
C GLN A 416 24.04 24.38 -56.45
N ALA A 417 24.10 23.88 -55.20
CA ALA A 417 23.19 24.03 -54.08
C ALA A 417 22.97 25.48 -53.59
N PRO A 418 21.90 25.72 -52.79
CA PRO A 418 22.13 25.69 -51.35
C PRO A 418 21.01 25.05 -50.50
N LYS A 419 21.41 24.76 -49.25
CA LYS A 419 20.69 24.06 -48.18
C LYS A 419 19.51 24.84 -47.57
N ARG A 420 18.67 24.04 -46.89
CA ARG A 420 17.93 24.30 -45.63
C ARG A 420 16.54 24.98 -45.73
N HIS A 421 15.48 24.21 -45.48
CA HIS A 421 14.74 24.16 -44.20
C HIS A 421 13.42 23.35 -44.32
N SER A 422 13.25 22.42 -43.37
CA SER A 422 12.01 21.87 -42.78
C SER A 422 10.67 22.45 -43.25
N ARG A 423 9.71 21.58 -43.65
CA ARG A 423 8.55 21.16 -42.80
C ARG A 423 7.57 20.25 -43.57
N LYS A 424 7.28 19.05 -43.02
CA LYS A 424 5.95 18.51 -42.63
C LYS A 424 5.90 16.96 -42.67
N ASN A 425 5.68 16.37 -41.49
CA ASN A 425 5.21 15.01 -41.16
C ASN A 425 3.92 14.62 -41.95
N PRO A 426 3.47 13.33 -42.04
CA PRO A 426 3.35 12.33 -40.94
C PRO A 426 3.55 10.81 -41.34
N ARG A 427 3.69 9.78 -40.47
CA ARG A 427 2.71 9.20 -39.51
C ARG A 427 3.31 8.06 -38.62
N LYS A 428 2.91 8.07 -37.32
CA LYS A 428 2.49 6.99 -36.38
C LYS A 428 3.19 5.61 -36.37
N HIS A 429 3.71 5.21 -35.19
CA HIS A 429 3.83 3.81 -34.77
C HIS A 429 2.81 3.47 -33.67
N LYS A 430 2.14 2.32 -33.84
CA LYS A 430 0.86 1.92 -33.25
C LYS A 430 1.10 1.00 -32.05
N VAL A 431 0.30 1.12 -30.99
CA VAL A 431 0.31 0.18 -29.84
C VAL A 431 0.04 -1.24 -30.35
N VAL A 432 0.88 -2.21 -29.93
CA VAL A 432 0.86 -3.58 -30.45
C VAL A 432 0.28 -4.55 -29.43
N MET A 433 -0.73 -5.31 -29.83
CA MET A 433 -1.22 -6.48 -29.09
C MET A 433 -0.13 -7.58 -29.09
N MET A 434 0.28 -8.06 -27.92
CA MET A 434 1.31 -9.10 -27.77
C MET A 434 0.69 -10.44 -27.37
N PRO A 435 0.60 -11.42 -28.29
CA PRO A 435 -0.16 -12.64 -28.04
C PRO A 435 0.57 -13.57 -27.06
N PRO A 436 -0.15 -14.50 -26.41
CA PRO A 436 0.43 -15.45 -25.47
C PRO A 436 1.47 -16.36 -26.12
N SER A 437 2.35 -16.93 -25.29
CA SER A 437 3.31 -17.95 -25.74
C SER A 437 2.62 -19.21 -26.28
N ARG A 438 3.39 -20.05 -26.97
CA ARG A 438 2.92 -21.37 -27.42
C ARG A 438 2.55 -22.20 -26.17
N PRO A 439 1.31 -22.72 -26.06
CA PRO A 439 0.89 -23.42 -24.85
C PRO A 439 1.53 -24.81 -24.75
N ASN A 440 1.81 -25.22 -23.52
CA ASN A 440 2.18 -26.57 -23.16
C ASN A 440 0.92 -27.39 -22.83
N VAL A 441 0.90 -28.65 -23.28
CA VAL A 441 -0.29 -29.51 -23.23
C VAL A 441 0.07 -30.83 -22.55
N THR A 442 -0.64 -31.13 -21.47
CA THR A 442 -0.40 -32.33 -20.65
C THR A 442 -1.67 -33.17 -20.59
N ARG A 443 -1.57 -34.48 -20.79
CA ARG A 443 -2.72 -35.38 -20.69
C ARG A 443 -3.19 -35.49 -19.24
N LEU A 444 -4.50 -35.34 -19.00
CA LEU A 444 -5.11 -35.50 -17.68
C LEU A 444 -5.95 -36.77 -17.58
N SER A 445 -6.72 -37.08 -18.63
CA SER A 445 -7.50 -38.32 -18.76
C SER A 445 -7.54 -38.78 -20.21
N ASP A 446 -8.32 -39.81 -20.52
CA ASP A 446 -8.62 -40.21 -21.91
C ASP A 446 -9.44 -39.17 -22.68
N THR A 447 -9.99 -38.17 -22.00
CA THR A 447 -10.92 -37.18 -22.57
C THR A 447 -10.58 -35.73 -22.17
N SER A 448 -9.45 -35.49 -21.50
CA SER A 448 -9.09 -34.15 -21.04
C SER A 448 -7.58 -33.90 -21.02
N VAL A 449 -7.23 -32.63 -21.21
CA VAL A 449 -5.84 -32.15 -21.16
C VAL A 449 -5.75 -30.85 -20.36
N MET A 450 -4.60 -30.63 -19.74
CA MET A 450 -4.23 -29.33 -19.16
C MET A 450 -3.49 -28.53 -20.22
N VAL A 451 -3.92 -27.30 -20.44
CA VAL A 451 -3.28 -26.33 -21.31
C VAL A 451 -2.71 -25.22 -20.43
N SER A 452 -1.40 -24.99 -20.52
CA SER A 452 -0.71 -23.95 -19.73
C SER A 452 0.16 -23.07 -20.64
N TRP A 453 0.30 -21.79 -20.31
CA TRP A 453 1.09 -20.85 -21.11
C TRP A 453 1.80 -19.83 -20.22
N THR A 454 2.66 -19.04 -20.84
CA THR A 454 3.25 -17.84 -20.23
C THR A 454 2.83 -16.60 -21.01
N GLN A 455 2.71 -15.47 -20.32
CA GLN A 455 2.40 -14.18 -20.92
C GLN A 455 3.58 -13.20 -20.75
N PRO A 456 4.08 -12.57 -21.82
CA PRO A 456 5.01 -11.46 -21.70
C PRO A 456 4.36 -10.24 -21.03
N ASN A 457 5.08 -9.58 -20.10
CA ASN A 457 4.59 -8.46 -19.29
C ASN A 457 4.53 -7.10 -20.02
N HIS A 458 4.45 -7.11 -21.35
CA HIS A 458 4.47 -5.93 -22.21
C HIS A 458 3.34 -6.00 -23.25
N GLY A 459 2.83 -4.84 -23.66
CA GLY A 459 1.73 -4.71 -24.64
C GLY A 459 0.45 -4.14 -24.03
N LEU A 460 -0.65 -4.22 -24.78
CA LEU A 460 -1.97 -3.86 -24.26
C LEU A 460 -2.37 -4.78 -23.10
N THR A 461 -3.09 -4.23 -22.13
CA THR A 461 -3.63 -5.00 -20.99
C THR A 461 -4.56 -6.08 -21.49
N ILE A 462 -4.44 -7.30 -20.96
CA ILE A 462 -5.33 -8.41 -21.29
C ILE A 462 -6.48 -8.42 -20.28
N LEU A 463 -7.71 -8.45 -20.77
CA LEU A 463 -8.94 -8.53 -19.97
C LEU A 463 -9.26 -9.98 -19.57
N PHE A 464 -9.07 -10.92 -20.50
CA PHE A 464 -9.21 -12.36 -20.26
C PHE A 464 -8.59 -13.15 -21.42
N TYR A 465 -8.39 -14.45 -21.21
CA TYR A 465 -8.00 -15.39 -22.26
C TYR A 465 -9.14 -16.31 -22.65
N LYS A 466 -9.11 -16.79 -23.90
CA LYS A 466 -9.89 -17.93 -24.36
C LYS A 466 -8.98 -19.00 -24.92
N VAL A 467 -9.22 -20.25 -24.57
CA VAL A 467 -8.51 -21.38 -25.17
C VAL A 467 -9.25 -21.83 -26.41
N GLN A 468 -8.49 -22.06 -27.48
CA GLN A 468 -8.99 -22.63 -28.71
C GLN A 468 -8.29 -23.95 -28.99
N TYR A 469 -9.05 -24.94 -29.46
CA TYR A 469 -8.54 -26.26 -29.79
C TYR A 469 -9.17 -26.78 -31.08
N LYS A 470 -8.47 -27.68 -31.76
CA LYS A 470 -8.99 -28.36 -32.95
C LYS A 470 -8.42 -29.75 -33.14
N GLU A 471 -9.25 -30.63 -33.68
CA GLU A 471 -8.86 -31.97 -34.13
C GLU A 471 -7.99 -31.86 -35.39
N VAL A 472 -6.94 -32.66 -35.48
CA VAL A 472 -5.98 -32.61 -36.58
C VAL A 472 -6.16 -33.88 -37.41
N SER A 473 -7.01 -33.78 -38.43
CA SER A 473 -7.18 -34.81 -39.46
C SER A 473 -6.22 -34.59 -40.64
N ASN A 474 -6.01 -35.63 -41.45
CA ASN A 474 -5.25 -35.54 -42.71
C ASN A 474 -6.09 -34.98 -43.88
N ILE A 475 -7.39 -34.72 -43.68
CA ILE A 475 -8.32 -34.29 -44.72
C ILE A 475 -8.98 -32.98 -44.26
N SER A 476 -8.53 -31.86 -44.86
CA SER A 476 -9.05 -30.48 -44.80
C SER A 476 -9.29 -29.82 -43.41
N ASP A 477 -9.15 -28.50 -43.41
CA ASP A 477 -8.99 -27.59 -42.26
C ASP A 477 -10.15 -27.65 -41.25
N SER A 478 -9.95 -28.41 -40.16
CA SER A 478 -10.86 -28.38 -39.01
C SER A 478 -10.93 -26.97 -38.41
N SER A 479 -12.14 -26.52 -38.10
CA SER A 479 -12.37 -25.22 -37.47
C SER A 479 -11.94 -25.24 -36.00
N TRP A 480 -11.41 -24.11 -35.53
CA TRP A 480 -11.04 -23.95 -34.12
C TRP A 480 -12.31 -23.86 -33.27
N GLN A 481 -12.43 -24.76 -32.30
CA GLN A 481 -13.40 -24.67 -31.21
C GLN A 481 -12.83 -23.72 -30.15
N THR A 482 -13.68 -22.86 -29.57
CA THR A 482 -13.28 -21.91 -28.51
C THR A 482 -13.98 -22.31 -27.23
N GLY A 483 -13.25 -22.40 -26.13
CA GLY A 483 -13.82 -22.60 -24.81
C GLY A 483 -14.83 -21.51 -24.45
N ASN A 484 -15.92 -21.90 -23.80
CA ASN A 484 -17.03 -21.01 -23.47
C ASN A 484 -16.79 -20.18 -22.19
N TRP A 485 -15.63 -20.34 -21.57
CA TRP A 485 -15.26 -19.74 -20.29
C TRP A 485 -14.14 -18.72 -20.49
N ASP A 486 -14.29 -17.57 -19.83
CA ASP A 486 -13.28 -16.52 -19.81
C ASP A 486 -12.28 -16.79 -18.69
N ILE A 487 -11.00 -16.85 -19.04
CA ILE A 487 -9.92 -17.13 -18.09
C ILE A 487 -9.36 -15.80 -17.61
N GLN A 488 -9.31 -15.61 -16.29
CA GLN A 488 -8.81 -14.36 -15.73
C GLN A 488 -7.34 -14.09 -16.14
N PRO A 489 -6.92 -12.82 -16.30
CA PRO A 489 -5.58 -12.48 -16.81
C PRO A 489 -4.40 -13.02 -16.00
N HIS A 490 -4.60 -13.29 -14.71
CA HIS A 490 -3.59 -13.86 -13.82
C HIS A 490 -3.59 -15.38 -13.78
N ILE A 491 -4.56 -16.03 -14.45
CA ILE A 491 -4.65 -17.48 -14.57
C ILE A 491 -4.03 -17.89 -15.91
N HIS A 492 -3.02 -18.74 -15.85
CA HIS A 492 -2.22 -19.18 -17.00
C HIS A 492 -2.28 -20.69 -17.26
N ALA A 493 -3.27 -21.36 -16.68
CA ALA A 493 -3.54 -22.77 -16.90
C ALA A 493 -5.04 -23.05 -16.90
N CYS A 494 -5.48 -23.98 -17.74
CA CYS A 494 -6.87 -24.41 -17.81
C CYS A 494 -6.99 -25.85 -18.29
N GLU A 495 -8.14 -26.45 -18.01
CA GLU A 495 -8.44 -27.82 -18.44
C GLU A 495 -9.41 -27.75 -19.61
N VAL A 496 -9.08 -28.46 -20.68
CA VAL A 496 -9.98 -28.68 -21.81
C VAL A 496 -10.44 -30.12 -21.70
N ASP A 497 -11.74 -30.29 -21.47
CA ASP A 497 -12.40 -31.58 -21.30
C ASP A 497 -13.22 -31.95 -22.54
N THR A 498 -13.94 -33.07 -22.48
CA THR A 498 -14.81 -33.58 -23.56
C THR A 498 -14.09 -33.86 -24.89
N LEU A 499 -12.79 -34.16 -24.84
CA LEU A 499 -11.98 -34.52 -26.01
C LEU A 499 -12.12 -36.01 -26.34
N HIS A 500 -11.87 -36.35 -27.61
CA HIS A 500 -11.95 -37.73 -28.08
C HIS A 500 -10.57 -38.40 -28.05
N PRO A 501 -10.44 -39.58 -27.40
CA PRO A 501 -9.19 -40.32 -27.42
C PRO A 501 -8.90 -40.89 -28.82
N GLY A 502 -7.63 -41.06 -29.14
CA GLY A 502 -7.12 -41.54 -30.43
C GLY A 502 -6.98 -40.46 -31.50
N ILE A 503 -7.26 -39.19 -31.16
CA ILE A 503 -7.22 -38.05 -32.09
C ILE A 503 -6.04 -37.13 -31.75
N TYR A 504 -5.41 -36.57 -32.79
CA TYR A 504 -4.44 -35.50 -32.63
C TYR A 504 -5.15 -34.16 -32.44
N TYR A 505 -4.72 -33.37 -31.46
CA TYR A 505 -5.22 -32.02 -31.21
C TYR A 505 -4.13 -30.97 -31.36
N LYS A 506 -4.54 -29.74 -31.66
CA LYS A 506 -3.73 -28.53 -31.49
C LYS A 506 -4.49 -27.55 -30.61
N PHE A 507 -3.75 -26.81 -29.79
CA PHE A 507 -4.28 -25.83 -28.84
C PHE A 507 -3.63 -24.47 -29.10
N ARG A 508 -4.35 -23.37 -28.88
CA ARG A 508 -3.79 -22.01 -28.87
C ARG A 508 -4.57 -21.14 -27.90
N ILE A 509 -3.96 -20.06 -27.45
CA ILE A 509 -4.56 -19.12 -26.52
C ILE A 509 -4.87 -17.82 -27.26
N ALA A 510 -6.11 -17.35 -27.20
CA ALA A 510 -6.50 -16.03 -27.66
C ALA A 510 -6.55 -15.10 -26.45
N ALA A 511 -5.84 -13.97 -26.52
CA ALA A 511 -5.92 -12.91 -25.52
C ALA A 511 -6.86 -11.83 -26.02
N VAL A 512 -7.76 -11.36 -25.16
CA VAL A 512 -8.62 -10.19 -25.42
C VAL A 512 -8.05 -9.01 -24.64
N TYR A 513 -7.84 -7.89 -25.32
CA TYR A 513 -7.13 -6.75 -24.77
C TYR A 513 -8.07 -5.61 -24.37
N SER A 514 -7.54 -4.65 -23.62
CA SER A 514 -8.27 -3.48 -23.11
C SER A 514 -8.82 -2.56 -24.20
N ASN A 515 -8.27 -2.62 -25.42
CA ASN A 515 -8.82 -1.93 -26.59
C ASN A 515 -9.97 -2.71 -27.27
N GLN A 516 -10.48 -3.77 -26.63
CA GLN A 516 -11.51 -4.69 -27.14
C GLN A 516 -11.11 -5.46 -28.41
N ASP A 517 -9.83 -5.46 -28.75
CA ASP A 517 -9.28 -6.26 -29.84
C ASP A 517 -8.70 -7.57 -29.29
N ASN A 518 -8.44 -8.55 -30.13
CA ASN A 518 -7.92 -9.84 -29.72
C ASN A 518 -6.74 -10.30 -30.58
N LYS A 519 -5.84 -11.08 -29.98
CA LYS A 519 -4.72 -11.67 -30.70
C LYS A 519 -4.45 -13.10 -30.25
N GLN A 520 -4.24 -13.96 -31.24
CA GLN A 520 -4.04 -15.39 -31.05
C GLN A 520 -2.55 -15.71 -30.92
N GLY A 521 -2.22 -16.50 -29.90
CA GLY A 521 -0.91 -17.09 -29.68
C GLY A 521 -0.56 -18.16 -30.70
N ARG A 522 0.71 -18.55 -30.71
CA ARG A 522 1.19 -19.66 -31.54
C ARG A 522 0.52 -20.97 -31.09
N SER A 523 0.09 -21.79 -32.04
CA SER A 523 -0.46 -23.11 -31.72
C SER A 523 0.58 -24.06 -31.13
N SER A 524 0.14 -24.94 -30.24
CA SER A 524 0.91 -26.07 -29.70
C SER A 524 1.42 -26.99 -30.82
N ALA A 525 2.36 -27.86 -30.46
CA ALA A 525 2.65 -29.04 -31.27
C ALA A 525 1.40 -29.92 -31.41
N ARG A 526 1.40 -30.82 -32.40
CA ARG A 526 0.36 -31.85 -32.54
C ARG A 526 0.44 -32.76 -31.31
N PHE A 527 -0.65 -32.83 -30.54
CA PHE A 527 -0.74 -33.59 -29.31
C PHE A 527 -1.68 -34.78 -29.51
N LEU A 528 -1.19 -36.01 -29.39
CA LEU A 528 -2.03 -37.20 -29.52
C LEU A 528 -2.66 -37.54 -28.17
N LEU A 529 -3.99 -37.51 -28.08
CA LEU A 529 -4.70 -37.92 -26.87
C LEU A 529 -4.85 -39.45 -26.87
N GLN A 530 -3.88 -40.18 -26.31
CA GLN A 530 -3.91 -41.65 -26.29
C GLN A 530 -4.81 -42.22 -25.17
N ARG A 531 -5.40 -43.41 -25.40
CA ARG A 531 -6.03 -44.20 -24.33
C ARG A 531 -4.95 -44.86 -23.47
N GLY A 532 -5.19 -44.87 -22.17
CA GLY A 532 -4.21 -45.16 -21.14
C GLY A 532 -3.21 -46.28 -21.43
N VAL A 533 -1.92 -45.93 -21.36
CA VAL A 533 -0.83 -46.60 -20.64
C VAL A 533 0.22 -45.51 -20.40
N SER A 534 0.07 -44.72 -19.35
CA SER A 534 0.98 -43.61 -19.06
C SER A 534 1.70 -43.86 -17.74
N GLN A 535 2.96 -43.43 -17.64
CA GLN A 535 3.71 -43.41 -16.39
C GLN A 535 3.12 -42.32 -15.48
N ILE A 536 2.12 -42.70 -14.69
CA ILE A 536 1.43 -41.80 -13.77
C ILE A 536 2.34 -41.54 -12.56
N PRO A 537 2.69 -40.28 -12.27
CA PRO A 537 3.49 -39.95 -11.09
C PRO A 537 2.66 -40.14 -9.80
N ARG A 538 3.34 -40.31 -8.65
CA ARG A 538 2.66 -40.44 -7.36
C ARG A 538 1.92 -39.14 -6.99
N ALA A 539 0.76 -39.26 -6.35
CA ALA A 539 0.04 -38.09 -5.83
C ALA A 539 0.84 -37.40 -4.70
N PRO A 540 1.00 -36.07 -4.75
CA PRO A 540 1.60 -35.30 -3.65
C PRO A 540 0.71 -35.30 -2.42
N GLU A 541 1.35 -35.23 -1.25
CA GLU A 541 0.66 -35.13 0.02
C GLU A 541 0.62 -33.68 0.47
N LEU A 542 -0.56 -33.06 0.36
CA LEU A 542 -0.77 -31.67 0.78
C LEU A 542 -0.74 -31.60 2.31
N THR A 543 0.31 -31.00 2.85
CA THR A 543 0.61 -31.00 4.30
C THR A 543 -0.10 -29.88 5.06
N SER A 544 0.00 -28.64 4.57
CA SER A 544 -0.65 -27.49 5.21
C SER A 544 -1.16 -26.45 4.21
N ALA A 545 -2.16 -25.68 4.66
CA ALA A 545 -2.69 -24.51 4.00
C ALA A 545 -2.90 -23.41 5.04
N GLU A 546 -2.18 -22.30 4.91
CA GLU A 546 -2.15 -21.24 5.91
C GLU A 546 -2.35 -19.87 5.26
N ALA A 547 -3.25 -19.06 5.82
CA ALA A 547 -3.49 -17.71 5.31
C ALA A 547 -2.38 -16.75 5.75
N LEU A 548 -1.60 -16.27 4.78
CA LEU A 548 -0.52 -15.30 5.02
C LEU A 548 -1.02 -13.86 5.07
N SER A 549 -2.09 -13.56 4.34
CA SER A 549 -2.70 -12.23 4.27
C SER A 549 -4.19 -12.32 3.97
N PRO A 550 -4.91 -11.18 3.92
CA PRO A 550 -6.29 -11.17 3.45
C PRO A 550 -6.46 -11.64 1.99
N HIS A 551 -5.38 -11.73 1.19
CA HIS A 551 -5.47 -12.07 -0.23
C HIS A 551 -4.60 -13.26 -0.65
N THR A 552 -4.01 -13.98 0.32
CA THR A 552 -3.04 -15.04 0.02
C THR A 552 -3.14 -16.24 0.96
N ILE A 553 -2.91 -17.45 0.41
CA ILE A 553 -2.82 -18.72 1.15
C ILE A 553 -1.53 -19.44 0.72
N GLN A 554 -0.67 -19.76 1.68
CA GLN A 554 0.49 -20.63 1.48
C GLN A 554 0.05 -22.09 1.50
N LEU A 555 0.37 -22.83 0.45
CA LEU A 555 0.22 -24.28 0.37
C LEU A 555 1.58 -24.94 0.50
N ASN A 556 1.71 -25.97 1.32
CA ASN A 556 2.92 -26.78 1.46
C ASN A 556 2.60 -28.27 1.27
N TRP A 557 3.44 -29.00 0.54
CA TRP A 557 3.25 -30.44 0.29
C TRP A 557 4.56 -31.20 0.28
N THR A 558 4.47 -32.49 0.60
CA THR A 558 5.55 -33.46 0.41
C THR A 558 5.28 -34.29 -0.84
N TRP A 559 6.36 -34.71 -1.50
CA TRP A 559 6.27 -35.57 -2.67
C TRP A 559 7.54 -36.42 -2.79
N THR A 560 7.34 -37.72 -2.94
CA THR A 560 8.38 -38.72 -3.18
C THR A 560 8.07 -39.45 -4.49
N GLY A 561 9.07 -39.53 -5.37
CA GLY A 561 8.94 -40.19 -6.66
C GLY A 561 9.47 -41.63 -6.60
N ASP A 562 8.57 -42.61 -6.61
CA ASP A 562 8.93 -44.04 -6.62
C ASP A 562 9.22 -44.49 -8.08
N ASN A 563 10.31 -43.97 -8.67
CA ASN A 563 10.84 -44.21 -10.03
C ASN A 563 10.31 -43.33 -11.18
N ILE A 564 9.29 -42.49 -10.97
CA ILE A 564 8.79 -41.53 -11.97
C ILE A 564 8.95 -40.11 -11.41
N GLN A 565 9.83 -39.31 -12.01
CA GLN A 565 10.05 -37.91 -11.62
C GLN A 565 8.91 -37.02 -12.14
N ALA A 566 8.29 -36.26 -11.24
CA ALA A 566 7.32 -35.26 -11.63
C ALA A 566 8.03 -34.09 -12.34
N GLU A 567 7.46 -33.61 -13.44
CA GLU A 567 7.90 -32.40 -14.12
C GLU A 567 7.34 -31.14 -13.46
N GLY A 568 6.33 -31.28 -12.60
CA GLY A 568 5.71 -30.20 -11.88
C GLY A 568 4.43 -30.61 -11.17
N PHE A 569 3.66 -29.61 -10.75
CA PHE A 569 2.41 -29.80 -10.03
C PHE A 569 1.29 -28.91 -10.57
N TYR A 570 0.05 -29.40 -10.50
CA TYR A 570 -1.15 -28.61 -10.74
C TYR A 570 -1.90 -28.40 -9.43
N ILE A 571 -2.17 -27.14 -9.10
CA ILE A 571 -3.00 -26.76 -7.96
C ILE A 571 -4.38 -26.34 -8.47
N TYR A 572 -5.40 -26.89 -7.83
CA TYR A 572 -6.81 -26.58 -8.07
C TYR A 572 -7.33 -25.90 -6.81
N PHE A 573 -7.88 -24.71 -6.93
CA PHE A 573 -8.46 -23.99 -5.80
C PHE A 573 -9.75 -23.26 -6.18
N ARG A 574 -10.66 -23.08 -5.22
CA ARG A 574 -11.86 -22.26 -5.37
C ARG A 574 -12.38 -21.83 -4.01
N ALA A 575 -13.17 -20.76 -3.99
CA ALA A 575 -13.86 -20.35 -2.77
C ALA A 575 -14.93 -21.38 -2.40
N LEU A 576 -15.03 -21.76 -1.12
CA LEU A 576 -16.06 -22.67 -0.59
C LEU A 576 -17.48 -22.10 -0.80
N ALA A 577 -17.62 -20.77 -0.80
CA ALA A 577 -18.86 -20.08 -1.11
C ALA A 577 -19.25 -20.18 -2.60
N SER A 578 -18.33 -20.60 -3.47
CA SER A 578 -18.60 -20.84 -4.88
C SER A 578 -18.81 -22.33 -5.13
N ALA A 579 -19.98 -22.72 -5.61
CA ALA A 579 -20.20 -24.06 -6.20
C ALA A 579 -19.54 -24.19 -7.59
N GLY A 580 -18.59 -23.30 -7.91
CA GLY A 580 -18.05 -23.05 -9.24
C GLY A 580 -16.88 -23.93 -9.64
N ILE A 581 -16.34 -23.64 -10.83
CA ILE A 581 -15.18 -24.30 -11.44
C ILE A 581 -13.91 -23.93 -10.65
N TYR A 582 -12.99 -24.89 -10.49
CA TYR A 582 -11.68 -24.62 -9.89
C TYR A 582 -10.80 -23.76 -10.81
N ASP A 583 -10.20 -22.73 -10.22
CA ASP A 583 -9.04 -22.07 -10.78
C ASP A 583 -7.82 -22.99 -10.70
N LYS A 584 -6.93 -22.89 -11.70
CA LYS A 584 -5.83 -23.83 -11.90
C LYS A 584 -4.51 -23.09 -12.02
N VAL A 585 -3.50 -23.59 -11.31
CA VAL A 585 -2.11 -23.12 -11.42
C VAL A 585 -1.24 -24.26 -11.91
N ALA A 586 -0.35 -23.97 -12.86
CA ALA A 586 0.71 -24.88 -13.30
C ALA A 586 2.04 -24.45 -12.69
N ILE A 587 2.66 -25.35 -11.92
CA ILE A 587 3.95 -25.13 -11.27
C ILE A 587 4.98 -26.00 -11.98
N PRO A 588 5.85 -25.43 -12.83
CA PRO A 588 6.93 -26.18 -13.45
C PRO A 588 8.01 -26.51 -12.42
N GLY A 589 8.59 -27.70 -12.51
CA GLY A 589 9.65 -28.21 -11.65
C GLY A 589 9.16 -29.17 -10.56
N GLY A 590 9.58 -30.44 -10.62
CA GLY A 590 9.25 -31.47 -9.61
C GLY A 590 9.84 -31.25 -8.22
N GLY A 591 10.76 -30.30 -8.06
CA GLY A 591 11.36 -29.93 -6.78
C GLY A 591 10.50 -29.02 -5.91
N ALA A 592 9.41 -28.45 -6.44
CA ALA A 592 8.55 -27.55 -5.68
C ALA A 592 7.86 -28.26 -4.50
N ARG A 593 7.88 -27.64 -3.31
CA ARG A 593 7.24 -28.16 -2.07
C ARG A 593 6.27 -27.17 -1.44
N GLY A 594 6.09 -26.01 -2.06
CA GLY A 594 5.11 -25.03 -1.62
C GLY A 594 4.81 -24.01 -2.70
N TYR A 595 3.69 -23.31 -2.54
CA TYR A 595 3.22 -22.26 -3.45
C TYR A 595 2.26 -21.30 -2.74
N VAL A 596 2.39 -20.00 -3.02
CA VAL A 596 1.47 -18.97 -2.51
C VAL A 596 0.34 -18.77 -3.53
N LEU A 597 -0.87 -19.19 -3.18
CA LEU A 597 -2.07 -18.74 -3.88
C LEU A 597 -2.26 -17.24 -3.61
N SER A 598 -2.36 -16.45 -4.67
CA SER A 598 -2.58 -15.00 -4.62
C SER A 598 -3.89 -14.62 -5.31
N HIS A 599 -4.26 -13.33 -5.27
CA HIS A 599 -5.52 -12.82 -5.83
C HIS A 599 -6.78 -13.45 -5.21
N LEU A 600 -6.69 -13.88 -3.95
CA LEU A 600 -7.82 -14.42 -3.19
C LEU A 600 -8.64 -13.28 -2.56
N THR A 601 -9.91 -13.52 -2.30
CA THR A 601 -10.79 -12.57 -1.60
C THR A 601 -10.59 -12.65 -0.10
N ALA A 602 -10.62 -11.51 0.58
CA ALA A 602 -10.51 -11.42 2.04
C ALA A 602 -11.67 -12.10 2.78
N ASP A 603 -11.40 -12.54 4.01
CA ASP A 603 -12.34 -13.26 4.89
C ASP A 603 -13.08 -14.43 4.19
N THR A 604 -12.46 -15.07 3.21
CA THR A 604 -13.10 -16.09 2.37
C THR A 604 -12.40 -17.43 2.57
N ALA A 605 -13.20 -18.47 2.79
CA ALA A 605 -12.71 -19.83 2.92
C ALA A 605 -12.52 -20.44 1.54
N TYR A 606 -11.34 -21.02 1.30
CA TYR A 606 -10.96 -21.68 0.05
C TYR A 606 -10.68 -23.15 0.31
N GLU A 607 -11.03 -23.99 -0.66
CA GLU A 607 -10.58 -25.36 -0.73
C GLU A 607 -9.53 -25.51 -1.84
N ALA A 608 -8.49 -26.29 -1.56
CA ALA A 608 -7.41 -26.56 -2.51
C ALA A 608 -7.06 -28.05 -2.55
N LYS A 609 -6.71 -28.53 -3.75
CA LYS A 609 -6.16 -29.86 -3.99
C LYS A 609 -5.04 -29.79 -5.02
N ILE A 610 -4.05 -30.66 -4.89
CA ILE A 610 -2.86 -30.65 -5.74
C ILE A 610 -2.65 -32.03 -6.36
N ARG A 611 -2.10 -32.08 -7.58
CA ARG A 611 -1.63 -33.30 -8.24
C ARG A 611 -0.30 -33.07 -8.92
N SER A 612 0.54 -34.09 -9.03
CA SER A 612 1.79 -34.03 -9.77
C SER A 612 1.55 -34.35 -11.25
N TYR A 613 2.46 -33.96 -12.13
CA TYR A 613 2.37 -34.31 -13.55
C TYR A 613 3.73 -34.67 -14.15
N THR A 614 3.69 -35.48 -15.20
CA THR A 614 4.76 -35.73 -16.18
C THR A 614 4.30 -35.23 -17.55
N THR A 615 5.17 -35.23 -18.55
CA THR A 615 4.82 -35.00 -19.96
C THR A 615 3.66 -35.89 -20.46
N GLN A 616 3.45 -37.06 -19.85
CA GLN A 616 2.52 -38.06 -20.35
C GLN A 616 1.26 -38.25 -19.48
N ALA A 617 1.28 -37.92 -18.19
CA ALA A 617 0.10 -38.03 -17.32
C ALA A 617 0.21 -37.19 -16.03
N ALA A 618 -0.95 -36.89 -15.45
CA ALA A 618 -1.07 -36.36 -14.10
C ALA A 618 -1.47 -37.46 -13.10
N SER A 619 -1.04 -37.29 -11.84
CA SER A 619 -1.42 -38.16 -10.72
C SER A 619 -2.89 -37.97 -10.32
N ASP A 620 -3.35 -38.84 -9.43
CA ASP A 620 -4.52 -38.57 -8.60
C ASP A 620 -4.30 -37.31 -7.73
N PHE A 621 -5.40 -36.74 -7.25
CA PHE A 621 -5.37 -35.58 -6.37
C PHE A 621 -4.94 -35.96 -4.94
N SER A 622 -4.28 -35.02 -4.28
CA SER A 622 -4.15 -35.00 -2.83
C SER A 622 -5.51 -34.95 -2.15
N ARG A 623 -5.53 -35.15 -0.83
CA ARG A 623 -6.65 -34.70 -0.01
C ARG A 623 -6.90 -33.20 -0.23
N ILE A 624 -8.17 -32.81 -0.11
CA ILE A 624 -8.57 -31.40 -0.10
C ILE A 624 -8.15 -30.80 1.24
N VAL A 625 -7.58 -29.61 1.21
CA VAL A 625 -7.33 -28.79 2.40
C VAL A 625 -8.12 -27.49 2.30
N GLU A 626 -8.52 -26.97 3.44
CA GLU A 626 -9.25 -25.72 3.53
C GLU A 626 -8.43 -24.68 4.28
N ALA A 627 -8.46 -23.44 3.81
CA ALA A 627 -7.87 -22.32 4.50
C ALA A 627 -8.70 -21.06 4.26
N LYS A 628 -8.85 -20.25 5.31
CA LYS A 628 -9.61 -19.00 5.26
C LYS A 628 -8.66 -17.83 5.23
N THR A 629 -8.75 -17.00 4.19
CA THR A 629 -7.98 -15.75 4.12
C THR A 629 -8.30 -14.84 5.30
N GLN A 630 -7.33 -14.01 5.69
CA GLN A 630 -7.50 -13.11 6.83
C GLN A 630 -8.57 -12.05 6.53
N ARG A 631 -9.15 -11.46 7.58
CA ARG A 631 -10.03 -10.29 7.45
C ARG A 631 -9.21 -9.07 7.07
N LEU A 632 -9.79 -8.16 6.29
CA LEU A 632 -9.27 -6.81 6.13
C LEU A 632 -9.30 -6.13 7.50
N THR A 633 -8.13 -5.84 8.08
CA THR A 633 -8.00 -5.16 9.37
C THR A 633 -8.29 -3.67 9.19
N ASN A 634 -9.57 -3.30 9.31
CA ASN A 634 -10.00 -1.91 9.46
C ASN A 634 -10.29 -1.65 10.95
N ALA A 635 -9.32 -1.04 11.65
CA ALA A 635 -9.39 -0.49 13.01
C ALA A 635 -9.76 -1.44 14.19
N PRO A 636 -9.31 -1.15 15.43
CA PRO A 636 -9.58 -2.00 16.59
C PRO A 636 -10.96 -1.69 17.20
N THR A 637 -11.82 -2.71 17.27
CA THR A 637 -12.85 -2.80 18.31
C THR A 637 -12.70 -4.12 19.03
N THR A 638 -12.22 -4.00 20.27
CA THR A 638 -12.15 -4.99 21.34
C THR A 638 -13.51 -5.66 21.54
N THR A 639 -13.55 -7.00 21.52
CA THR A 639 -14.56 -7.74 22.29
C THR A 639 -13.82 -8.53 23.37
N THR A 640 -14.12 -8.14 24.59
CA THR A 640 -13.68 -8.69 25.87
C THR A 640 -14.08 -10.16 26.01
N GLU A 641 -13.11 -11.05 26.20
CA GLU A 641 -13.29 -12.27 26.99
C GLU A 641 -12.29 -12.22 28.15
N ALA A 642 -12.82 -12.07 29.36
CA ALA A 642 -12.05 -12.20 30.60
C ALA A 642 -12.07 -13.69 31.03
N PRO A 643 -10.96 -14.22 31.58
CA PRO A 643 -10.95 -15.53 32.21
C PRO A 643 -11.52 -15.43 33.64
N VAL A 644 -12.40 -16.35 34.02
CA VAL A 644 -12.91 -16.47 35.40
C VAL A 644 -12.18 -17.62 36.10
N GLU A 645 -11.59 -17.29 37.24
CA GLU A 645 -10.95 -18.21 38.19
C GLU A 645 -11.90 -19.24 38.80
N ASP A 646 -11.30 -20.37 39.13
CA ASP A 646 -11.84 -21.56 39.76
C ASP A 646 -11.90 -21.41 41.30
N ARG A 647 -13.05 -21.69 41.93
CA ARG A 647 -13.13 -22.04 43.38
C ARG A 647 -14.40 -22.84 43.71
N LYS A 648 -14.17 -24.01 44.30
CA LYS A 648 -15.09 -25.11 44.65
C LYS A 648 -15.98 -24.89 45.89
N GLY A 649 -17.12 -25.61 45.90
CA GLY A 649 -17.88 -26.12 47.05
C GLY A 649 -19.27 -25.47 47.19
N SER A 650 -20.42 -26.14 47.38
CA SER A 650 -20.75 -27.52 47.75
C SER A 650 -22.27 -27.77 47.52
N THR A 651 -22.63 -28.97 47.07
CA THR A 651 -23.87 -29.77 47.34
C THR A 651 -25.29 -29.21 47.11
N ARG A 652 -26.02 -29.74 46.11
CA ARG A 652 -27.18 -30.67 46.28
C ARG A 652 -27.74 -31.16 44.92
N ALA A 653 -28.29 -32.37 44.94
CA ALA A 653 -28.73 -33.21 43.81
C ALA A 653 -29.89 -32.63 42.97
N PRO A 654 -30.08 -33.09 41.70
CA PRO A 654 -31.13 -32.61 40.80
C PRO A 654 -32.36 -33.51 40.79
N ASP A 655 -33.53 -32.94 40.51
CA ASP A 655 -34.68 -33.60 39.85
C ASP A 655 -35.75 -32.55 39.43
N PRO A 656 -36.68 -32.88 38.51
CA PRO A 656 -36.68 -32.30 37.17
C PRO A 656 -37.94 -31.49 36.82
N LEU A 657 -37.83 -30.50 35.93
CA LEU A 657 -38.96 -30.05 35.11
C LEU A 657 -38.50 -29.17 33.93
N VAL A 658 -39.33 -29.17 32.88
CA VAL A 658 -39.32 -28.33 31.67
C VAL A 658 -38.78 -29.00 30.39
N THR A 659 -39.35 -30.17 30.09
CA THR A 659 -39.79 -30.49 28.71
C THR A 659 -41.07 -29.71 28.38
N ALA A 660 -40.94 -28.51 27.79
CA ALA A 660 -42.10 -27.80 27.20
C ALA A 660 -41.77 -26.84 26.03
N GLY A 661 -40.50 -26.61 25.69
CA GLY A 661 -40.13 -25.70 24.58
C GLY A 661 -39.89 -26.38 23.22
N GLY A 662 -39.50 -27.65 23.21
CA GLY A 662 -39.09 -28.35 21.97
C GLY A 662 -40.25 -28.90 21.13
N ALA A 663 -41.38 -29.23 21.75
CA ALA A 663 -42.50 -29.88 21.07
C ALA A 663 -43.28 -28.91 20.18
N LEU A 664 -43.42 -27.63 20.55
CA LEU A 664 -44.16 -26.64 19.76
C LEU A 664 -43.41 -26.25 18.47
N GLY A 665 -42.08 -26.17 18.51
CA GLY A 665 -41.27 -25.86 17.33
C GLY A 665 -41.26 -27.00 16.29
N ALA A 666 -41.20 -28.25 16.74
CA ALA A 666 -41.22 -29.41 15.85
C ALA A 666 -42.59 -29.60 15.18
N VAL A 667 -43.69 -29.35 15.91
CA VAL A 667 -45.04 -29.42 15.35
C VAL A 667 -45.27 -28.29 14.32
N ALA A 668 -44.78 -27.08 14.59
CA ALA A 668 -44.86 -25.97 13.63
C ALA A 668 -44.10 -26.28 12.33
N LEU A 669 -42.90 -26.85 12.42
CA LEU A 669 -42.11 -27.26 11.26
C LEU A 669 -42.80 -28.37 10.45
N LEU A 670 -43.41 -29.35 11.11
CA LEU A 670 -44.14 -30.42 10.42
C LEU A 670 -45.41 -29.92 9.73
N VAL A 671 -46.12 -28.96 10.31
CA VAL A 671 -47.30 -28.34 9.68
C VAL A 671 -46.90 -27.54 8.44
N ILE A 672 -45.80 -26.78 8.49
CA ILE A 672 -45.28 -26.03 7.34
C ILE A 672 -44.86 -26.99 6.21
N LEU A 673 -44.23 -28.11 6.55
CA LEU A 673 -43.81 -29.13 5.59
C LEU A 673 -45.01 -29.87 4.97
N ALA A 674 -46.07 -30.10 5.76
CA ALA A 674 -47.31 -30.68 5.25
C ALA A 674 -48.09 -29.72 4.33
N VAL A 675 -48.17 -28.43 4.67
CA VAL A 675 -48.84 -27.41 3.85
C VAL A 675 -48.09 -27.20 2.53
N THR A 676 -46.77 -27.13 2.55
CA THR A 676 -45.95 -27.02 1.33
C THR A 676 -46.11 -28.24 0.44
N LEU A 677 -46.12 -29.47 1.00
CA LEU A 677 -46.39 -30.69 0.22
C LEU A 677 -47.82 -30.75 -0.33
N LEU A 678 -48.82 -30.24 0.38
CA LEU A 678 -50.21 -30.16 -0.10
C LEU A 678 -50.37 -29.13 -1.22
N LEU A 679 -49.68 -27.99 -1.14
CA LEU A 679 -49.66 -26.97 -2.20
C LEU A 679 -48.92 -27.47 -3.45
N CYS A 680 -47.80 -28.17 -3.28
CA CYS A 680 -47.09 -28.82 -4.39
C CYS A 680 -47.90 -29.96 -5.03
N ARG A 681 -48.76 -30.65 -4.27
CA ARG A 681 -49.69 -31.67 -4.81
C ARG A 681 -50.92 -31.07 -5.50
N ARG A 682 -51.40 -29.89 -5.08
CA ARG A 682 -52.47 -29.15 -5.77
C ARG A 682 -52.01 -28.52 -7.09
N ALA A 683 -50.73 -28.20 -7.24
CA ALA A 683 -50.15 -27.72 -8.50
C ALA A 683 -49.98 -28.83 -9.57
N LYS A 684 -50.25 -30.09 -9.25
CA LYS A 684 -50.04 -31.26 -10.15
C LYS A 684 -51.31 -32.05 -10.49
N ARG A 685 -52.50 -31.43 -10.49
CA ARG A 685 -53.72 -32.05 -11.07
C ARG A 685 -54.51 -31.06 -11.93
N PRO A 686 -54.87 -31.42 -13.19
CA PRO A 686 -55.68 -30.57 -14.07
C PRO A 686 -57.18 -30.80 -13.84
N PRO A 687 -58.04 -29.78 -13.99
CA PRO A 687 -59.45 -29.96 -14.33
C PRO A 687 -59.64 -29.63 -15.83
N ALA A 688 -60.22 -30.46 -16.70
CA ALA A 688 -61.55 -31.08 -16.75
C ALA A 688 -62.69 -30.06 -17.02
N ASP A 689 -63.22 -30.12 -18.24
CA ASP A 689 -64.32 -29.34 -18.82
C ASP A 689 -65.67 -29.51 -18.10
N LYS A 690 -66.51 -28.44 -18.09
CA LYS A 690 -67.98 -28.48 -18.28
C LYS A 690 -68.63 -27.08 -18.27
N GLU A 691 -68.89 -26.57 -19.47
CA GLU A 691 -70.19 -26.17 -20.07
C GLU A 691 -71.32 -25.44 -19.28
N LYS A 692 -71.81 -24.35 -19.92
CA LYS A 692 -73.12 -23.61 -19.89
C LYS A 692 -72.89 -22.11 -19.64
N GLY A 693 -73.27 -21.13 -20.46
CA GLY A 693 -73.97 -21.06 -21.75
C GLY A 693 -74.80 -19.78 -21.80
N SER A 694 -74.50 -18.83 -22.72
CA SER A 694 -75.48 -17.99 -23.47
C SER A 694 -74.77 -16.92 -24.35
N VAL A 695 -75.03 -17.03 -25.64
CA VAL A 695 -74.74 -16.17 -26.84
C VAL A 695 -75.82 -15.05 -26.94
N PRO A 696 -75.78 -13.96 -27.77
CA PRO A 696 -75.05 -13.64 -29.03
C PRO A 696 -74.25 -12.30 -28.97
N GLU A 697 -73.50 -11.81 -29.97
CA GLU A 697 -73.65 -11.81 -31.43
C GLU A 697 -72.35 -11.34 -32.13
N SER A 698 -72.11 -11.87 -33.34
CA SER A 698 -71.45 -11.22 -34.49
C SER A 698 -69.98 -10.76 -34.44
N GLY A 699 -69.14 -11.43 -35.25
CA GLY A 699 -68.36 -10.70 -36.27
C GLY A 699 -66.85 -10.93 -36.31
N GLY A 700 -66.41 -11.84 -37.18
CA GLY A 700 -65.37 -11.49 -38.18
C GLY A 700 -63.89 -11.70 -37.86
N ALA A 701 -63.41 -12.88 -38.24
CA ALA A 701 -62.20 -13.10 -39.06
C ALA A 701 -60.78 -12.97 -38.46
N ASN A 702 -60.20 -14.17 -38.30
CA ASN A 702 -58.99 -14.67 -38.97
C ASN A 702 -57.61 -14.16 -38.53
N GLY A 703 -56.96 -14.98 -37.69
CA GLY A 703 -55.51 -15.10 -37.57
C GLY A 703 -55.14 -16.52 -37.14
N TYR A 704 -54.92 -17.41 -38.11
CA TYR A 704 -54.60 -18.83 -37.94
C TYR A 704 -53.25 -19.03 -37.24
N ILE A 705 -53.22 -20.08 -36.42
CA ILE A 705 -52.08 -20.71 -35.75
C ILE A 705 -51.44 -21.70 -36.74
N GLN A 706 -50.11 -21.84 -36.77
CA GLN A 706 -49.43 -23.11 -36.38
C GLN A 706 -47.91 -23.12 -36.66
N ALA A 707 -47.19 -23.31 -35.56
CA ALA A 707 -46.38 -24.48 -35.24
C ALA A 707 -45.12 -24.83 -36.05
N LYS A 708 -44.15 -25.31 -35.24
CA LYS A 708 -43.09 -26.29 -35.52
C LYS A 708 -41.87 -25.82 -36.33
N VAL A 709 -40.79 -25.55 -35.58
CA VAL A 709 -39.45 -26.20 -35.61
C VAL A 709 -39.12 -26.92 -36.94
N PRO A 710 -37.98 -26.68 -37.65
CA PRO A 710 -36.62 -26.96 -37.14
C PRO A 710 -35.41 -26.15 -37.72
N ILE A 711 -34.27 -26.28 -37.01
CA ILE A 711 -32.83 -26.28 -37.39
C ILE A 711 -32.44 -25.74 -38.80
N THR A 712 -31.50 -24.77 -38.88
CA THR A 712 -30.28 -24.89 -39.74
C THR A 712 -29.18 -23.85 -39.42
N ILE A 713 -27.93 -24.32 -39.59
CA ILE A 713 -26.64 -23.63 -39.52
C ILE A 713 -26.23 -23.24 -40.95
N THR A 714 -25.65 -22.04 -41.15
CA THR A 714 -24.63 -21.75 -42.18
C THR A 714 -23.92 -20.44 -41.76
N ALA A 715 -22.66 -20.46 -41.33
CA ALA A 715 -21.42 -20.48 -42.11
C ALA A 715 -21.14 -19.16 -42.87
N ASN A 716 -20.17 -18.40 -42.35
CA ASN A 716 -19.12 -17.58 -43.00
C ASN A 716 -19.06 -17.62 -44.56
N PRO A 717 -18.57 -16.55 -45.24
CA PRO A 717 -17.11 -16.33 -45.24
C PRO A 717 -16.59 -14.89 -45.44
N MET A 718 -15.30 -14.73 -45.09
CA MET A 718 -14.41 -13.65 -45.54
C MET A 718 -13.87 -13.94 -46.96
N HIS A 719 -13.44 -12.84 -47.59
CA HIS A 719 -12.43 -12.66 -48.65
C HIS A 719 -12.87 -12.38 -50.12
N ALA A 720 -12.49 -11.16 -50.52
CA ALA A 720 -11.71 -10.77 -51.70
C ALA A 720 -12.39 -10.53 -53.07
N GLU A 721 -11.84 -9.48 -53.71
CA GLU A 721 -11.82 -9.11 -55.13
C GLU A 721 -13.00 -8.33 -55.74
N GLY A 722 -12.70 -7.07 -56.08
CA GLY A 722 -12.81 -6.52 -57.43
C GLY A 722 -14.20 -6.12 -57.94
N GLY A 723 -14.34 -4.86 -58.36
CA GLY A 723 -15.41 -4.48 -59.29
C GLY A 723 -15.99 -3.10 -59.04
N ASP A 724 -15.62 -2.19 -59.92
CA ASP A 724 -16.05 -0.81 -60.11
C ASP A 724 -17.57 -0.64 -60.33
N GLY A 725 -18.07 0.59 -60.17
CA GLY A 725 -19.31 1.03 -60.81
C GLY A 725 -20.45 1.51 -59.90
N GLY A 726 -20.33 2.74 -59.41
CA GLY A 726 -21.27 3.79 -59.83
C GLY A 726 -22.61 3.98 -59.10
N VAL A 727 -22.87 5.27 -58.89
CA VAL A 727 -24.16 5.96 -58.89
C VAL A 727 -24.79 6.27 -57.52
N GLU A 728 -24.43 7.49 -57.13
CA GLU A 728 -25.03 8.44 -56.21
C GLU A 728 -26.51 8.76 -56.53
N MET A 729 -27.16 9.40 -55.55
CA MET A 729 -28.39 10.22 -55.66
C MET A 729 -29.72 9.43 -55.79
N SER A 730 -30.81 9.75 -55.12
CA SER A 730 -31.18 10.88 -54.27
C SER A 730 -32.61 10.67 -53.79
N PHE A 731 -33.01 11.45 -52.78
CA PHE A 731 -34.27 12.18 -52.65
C PHE A 731 -34.97 12.03 -51.29
N LEU A 732 -34.84 13.12 -50.51
CA LEU A 732 -35.93 14.00 -50.04
C LEU A 732 -37.04 13.37 -49.16
N HIS A 733 -37.59 14.00 -48.12
CA HIS A 733 -37.67 15.42 -47.75
C HIS A 733 -38.28 15.53 -46.33
N ASN A 734 -37.92 16.62 -45.63
CA ASN A 734 -38.77 17.50 -44.79
C ASN A 734 -39.61 16.93 -43.63
N ASN A 735 -39.94 17.66 -42.57
CA ASN A 735 -39.72 19.02 -42.07
C ASN A 735 -40.27 19.02 -40.63
N ASN A 736 -39.83 19.91 -39.71
CA ASN A 736 -40.59 21.14 -39.47
C ASN A 736 -39.99 22.11 -38.42
N CYS A 737 -40.02 23.38 -38.84
CA CYS A 737 -40.35 24.63 -38.13
C CYS A 737 -39.34 25.36 -37.22
N GLY A 738 -39.01 26.58 -37.66
CA GLY A 738 -38.54 27.70 -36.83
C GLY A 738 -37.95 28.90 -37.60
N ASN A 739 -38.78 29.59 -38.41
CA ASN A 739 -38.60 30.94 -39.03
C ASN A 739 -38.00 32.01 -38.06
N ASN A 740 -37.43 33.17 -38.41
CA ASN A 740 -37.36 34.00 -39.62
C ASN A 740 -36.32 35.14 -39.36
N GLY A 741 -35.76 35.78 -40.40
CA GLY A 741 -35.43 37.22 -40.34
C GLY A 741 -34.06 37.71 -40.84
N ASN A 742 -33.96 37.89 -42.16
CA ASN A 742 -33.39 39.02 -42.93
C ASN A 742 -32.07 39.76 -42.58
N ASN A 743 -31.26 39.82 -43.65
CA ASN A 743 -30.62 40.99 -44.31
C ASN A 743 -29.27 41.58 -43.83
N ASP A 744 -28.36 41.54 -44.81
CA ASP A 744 -27.48 42.59 -45.33
C ASP A 744 -26.28 43.15 -44.53
N ASP A 745 -25.13 42.97 -45.19
CA ASP A 745 -24.25 44.02 -45.71
C ASP A 745 -22.85 44.26 -45.12
N THR A 746 -21.92 44.41 -46.07
CA THR A 746 -20.67 45.21 -46.06
C THR A 746 -19.35 44.64 -45.47
N LEU A 747 -18.56 43.97 -46.34
CA LEU A 747 -17.30 44.43 -47.01
C LEU A 747 -16.20 45.27 -46.25
N PRO A 748 -14.94 45.35 -46.78
CA PRO A 748 -13.69 45.04 -46.03
C PRO A 748 -12.58 46.14 -46.11
N HIS A 749 -11.32 45.74 -45.89
CA HIS A 749 -10.01 46.45 -46.02
C HIS A 749 -9.50 47.13 -44.71
N SER A 750 -8.20 47.26 -44.39
CA SER A 750 -6.99 47.48 -45.21
C SER A 750 -5.68 47.24 -44.42
N ARG A 751 -4.65 46.79 -45.16
CA ARG A 751 -3.18 46.99 -45.09
C ARG A 751 -2.60 48.05 -44.10
N LYS A 752 -1.36 47.79 -43.61
CA LYS A 752 -0.12 48.51 -44.04
C LYS A 752 1.20 47.97 -43.44
N ASN A 753 2.25 48.09 -44.25
CA ASN A 753 3.67 47.80 -44.03
C ASN A 753 4.39 48.86 -43.17
N GLY A 754 5.56 48.52 -42.58
CA GLY A 754 6.63 49.49 -42.25
C GLY A 754 7.53 49.12 -41.06
N PRO A 755 8.81 49.56 -41.00
CA PRO A 755 9.93 48.64 -40.68
C PRO A 755 10.87 49.04 -39.50
N THR A 756 11.70 48.06 -39.09
CA THR A 756 13.10 48.08 -38.56
C THR A 756 13.63 49.12 -37.55
N THR A 757 14.31 48.59 -36.51
CA THR A 757 15.54 49.06 -35.77
C THR A 757 15.48 50.43 -35.05
N ARG A 758 15.99 50.65 -33.83
CA ARG A 758 17.31 50.36 -33.23
C ARG A 758 17.29 50.61 -31.70
N GLN A 759 18.34 50.15 -31.02
CA GLN A 759 18.67 50.21 -29.58
C GLN A 759 18.93 51.62 -28.96
N TYR A 760 19.16 51.57 -27.63
CA TYR A 760 19.63 52.54 -26.61
C TYR A 760 18.47 52.93 -25.66
N VAL A 761 18.47 52.61 -24.35
CA VAL A 761 19.53 52.50 -23.33
C VAL A 761 19.38 51.21 -22.51
#